data_AF-A0AAV4JHC7-F1
#
_entry.id   AF-A0AAV4JHC7-F1
#
_cell.length_a   1.000
_cell.length_b   1.000
_cell.length_c   1.000
_cell.angle_alpha   90.00
_cell.angle_beta   90.00
_cell.angle_gamma   90.00
#
_symmetry.space_group_name_H-M   'P 1'
#
loop_
_entity.id
_entity.type
_entity.pdbx_description
1 polymer ?
#
loop_
_entity_poly.entity_id
_entity_poly.type
_entity_poly.pdbx_seq_one_letter_code
_entity_poly.pdbx_strand_id
1 'polypeptide(L)'
;MELKAMLLFCFLAAHLSQGISEEHHEFERVPNDGWFNNLLHPDWGAIDTQLLRVSPASFSDGVYEPSGKDRPNPLKISEIAFNGTNNQGSVRNRNAMMVFFGQQMVEEILDAQRSGCPIEYFNIKVPKDHKYNPHNLDNLEMPFQRARYDQRTGYSPNNPRQQINEITPYIDGTLFYGAGKAVEDAIRSFEDGMLAANETDIKKSYPVSNKDIRLPYANPPSPRDHYLRPVTRFRRYANPRTHENPFILTMATIWFRYHNVIAKELKEKHADWDDEQLFLSARKRVIAQYQKIVMYDWLPRWLGIYDNGSIFDMKQYPYEGGQLNKYSGYDPHVIPNIATEFQAAAMRFGHTLVPSGIYPRKIGKTCTTPERYVKARFSDDEGTNGDDDVKVKGIRLCNAFWVPQETTEDHPGSIDEMVRGLIYTKAAKEDNIIVSDIRENVFGTLDWSRRDLGSLNIQRGRDMGLPGYNAIREAYGLKRREKWEEINEKGYYSDNIMKLKELYGNTDAPDDLDLFPGGLLETTEDGPGELFRTIVLNQFLRIRHGDRFWYENYEQNGVYTKEEVDQIDSTTFFDVLEATTDFYDAQLMPDSNVMNVFSCGGFGGNGGSPDSNSTSDMNSTAAPTTQQPASDCACVDPDFETPASDYNTGVLEKCVELKHYDYFQGSEAPYIITIIAVILSLPGAIGLMLLLVRLRHRSLSGKVTQSTNLPPAGPDEFYATEWVGRTSYGLLDSRSVKVCMDSTRHKLNVMNLKNQVVRIIDLRLRSKEDAERPKAHVTRSGDKGHKLMMISKPGEIDLVLYFQDMQQRDAAYDTLKTFFESQGWNFHETHVMDEGVMWREATTIDHRKKVLARFFKSVVSELSGKVERSSTAIDEAEQEALMTKLTRSEFADALGMQANSLFVRNMFLLVDSSGDGFVSFDEFKTYFGILCSGDADKKAEMFFQMFDTSRSGQMSKANYKQMIKSLLELNEETGNRKVDINAMVDKVFKDMGKDSVGYLTVDDFKAIMLSDDTEIWQAATLKLDVGGVADGHNRRSVKNRAKSFVANYNKNKAKRGQSLIALPEVELRSAPRSQPTGKIQIKLQTFTRYVDNHRRQIFWVTLYTIVLAAVFIERAYCKT
;
A
#
# COMPACT_ATOMS: atom_id res chain seq x y z
N MET A 1 28.43 16.80 -80.71
CA MET A 1 28.79 16.27 -79.38
C MET A 1 27.61 15.58 -78.70
N GLU A 2 26.39 16.09 -78.85
CA GLU A 2 25.19 15.53 -78.21
C GLU A 2 24.83 14.10 -78.64
N LEU A 3 25.03 13.72 -79.92
CA LEU A 3 24.74 12.36 -80.38
C LEU A 3 25.68 11.30 -79.77
N LYS A 4 26.94 11.67 -79.48
CA LYS A 4 27.91 10.78 -78.81
C LYS A 4 27.61 10.64 -77.32
N ALA A 5 27.15 11.71 -76.66
CA ALA A 5 26.72 11.65 -75.27
C ALA A 5 25.46 10.79 -75.09
N MET A 6 24.52 10.89 -76.04
CA MET A 6 23.28 10.12 -76.02
C MET A 6 23.52 8.62 -76.30
N LEU A 7 24.43 8.29 -77.24
CA LEU A 7 24.85 6.90 -77.48
C LEU A 7 25.64 6.31 -76.30
N LEU A 8 26.47 7.11 -75.63
CA LEU A 8 27.18 6.68 -74.41
C LEU A 8 26.19 6.42 -73.25
N PHE A 9 25.14 7.24 -73.14
CA PHE A 9 24.08 7.08 -72.14
C PHE A 9 23.23 5.84 -72.42
N CYS A 10 22.91 5.55 -73.69
CA CYS A 10 22.23 4.32 -74.08
C CYS A 10 23.12 3.07 -73.89
N PHE A 11 24.44 3.16 -74.15
CA PHE A 11 25.37 2.06 -73.88
C PHE A 11 25.58 1.81 -72.38
N LEU A 12 25.67 2.88 -71.57
CA LEU A 12 25.72 2.80 -70.11
C LEU A 12 24.41 2.28 -69.53
N ALA A 13 23.26 2.71 -70.06
CA ALA A 13 21.95 2.18 -69.66
C ALA A 13 21.76 0.72 -70.09
N ALA A 14 22.29 0.31 -71.26
CA ALA A 14 22.26 -1.08 -71.71
C ALA A 14 23.24 -1.97 -70.93
N HIS A 15 24.42 -1.48 -70.52
CA HIS A 15 25.34 -2.21 -69.64
C HIS A 15 24.89 -2.21 -68.17
N LEU A 16 24.19 -1.17 -67.71
CA LEU A 16 23.52 -1.18 -66.40
C LEU A 16 22.28 -2.10 -66.41
N SER A 17 21.61 -2.24 -67.56
CA SER A 17 20.50 -3.19 -67.75
C SER A 17 20.96 -4.64 -67.97
N GLN A 18 22.18 -4.88 -68.43
CA GLN A 18 22.76 -6.23 -68.59
C GLN A 18 23.64 -6.64 -67.39
N GLY A 19 23.81 -5.75 -66.40
CA GLY A 19 24.45 -6.03 -65.11
C GLY A 19 23.46 -6.39 -63.99
N ILE A 20 22.17 -6.54 -64.29
CA ILE A 20 21.16 -7.09 -63.37
C ILE A 20 20.80 -8.48 -63.89
N SER A 21 21.64 -9.43 -63.50
CA SER A 21 21.52 -10.88 -63.65
C SER A 21 22.26 -11.38 -62.41
N GLU A 22 21.66 -11.53 -61.25
CA GLU A 22 20.49 -12.39 -60.95
C GLU A 22 19.39 -11.60 -60.21
N GLU A 23 18.15 -11.71 -60.67
CA GLU A 23 16.96 -11.35 -59.88
C GLU A 23 16.78 -12.49 -58.85
N HIS A 24 17.47 -12.39 -57.71
CA HIS A 24 17.24 -13.33 -56.61
C HIS A 24 15.80 -13.14 -56.13
N HIS A 25 14.94 -14.13 -56.36
CA HIS A 25 13.55 -14.14 -55.89
C HIS A 25 13.53 -14.03 -54.35
N GLU A 26 13.36 -12.82 -53.84
CA GLU A 26 13.10 -12.58 -52.42
C GLU A 26 11.67 -13.04 -52.13
N PHE A 27 11.53 -14.22 -51.52
CA PHE A 27 10.22 -14.77 -51.15
C PHE A 27 9.61 -13.95 -50.00
N GLU A 28 8.27 -13.87 -49.95
CA GLU A 28 7.59 -13.18 -48.86
C GLU A 28 7.86 -13.89 -47.53
N ARG A 29 8.43 -13.16 -46.56
CA ARG A 29 8.74 -13.68 -45.23
C ARG A 29 7.44 -14.04 -44.49
N VAL A 30 7.39 -15.26 -43.93
CA VAL A 30 6.34 -15.67 -42.99
C VAL A 30 6.34 -14.73 -41.77
N PRO A 31 5.24 -14.00 -41.48
CA PRO A 31 5.13 -13.11 -40.31
C PRO A 31 5.32 -13.88 -39.00
N ASN A 32 5.97 -13.28 -38.01
CA ASN A 32 6.17 -13.91 -36.69
C ASN A 32 4.88 -13.87 -35.84
N ASP A 33 4.03 -12.88 -36.08
CA ASP A 33 2.85 -12.58 -35.27
C ASP A 33 1.54 -13.02 -35.94
N GLY A 34 1.63 -13.74 -37.06
CA GLY A 34 0.51 -14.29 -37.82
C GLY A 34 -0.29 -13.26 -38.64
N TRP A 35 0.02 -11.97 -38.52
CA TRP A 35 -0.68 -10.91 -39.27
C TRP A 35 -0.42 -11.03 -40.77
N PHE A 36 -1.42 -10.68 -41.60
CA PHE A 36 -1.33 -10.70 -43.07
C PHE A 36 -1.11 -12.09 -43.69
N ASN A 37 -1.30 -13.18 -42.93
CA ASN A 37 -1.36 -14.51 -43.51
C ASN A 37 -2.57 -14.61 -44.46
N ASN A 38 -3.76 -14.23 -44.00
CA ASN A 38 -4.94 -14.11 -44.86
C ASN A 38 -5.04 -12.71 -45.50
N LEU A 39 -5.25 -12.65 -46.83
CA LEU A 39 -5.29 -11.40 -47.59
C LEU A 39 -6.61 -10.61 -47.43
N LEU A 40 -7.73 -11.30 -47.16
CA LEU A 40 -9.04 -10.68 -46.97
C LEU A 40 -9.25 -10.23 -45.52
N HIS A 41 -8.72 -11.02 -44.58
CA HIS A 41 -8.81 -10.79 -43.14
C HIS A 41 -7.42 -10.86 -42.51
N PRO A 42 -6.65 -9.75 -42.54
CA PRO A 42 -5.26 -9.75 -42.07
C PRO A 42 -5.06 -10.15 -40.60
N ASP A 43 -6.12 -10.08 -39.78
CA ASP A 43 -6.13 -10.44 -38.37
C ASP A 43 -6.44 -11.93 -38.13
N TRP A 44 -6.90 -12.69 -39.12
CA TRP A 44 -7.14 -14.12 -38.96
C TRP A 44 -5.84 -14.85 -38.69
N GLY A 45 -5.78 -15.53 -37.54
CA GLY A 45 -4.59 -16.20 -37.05
C GLY A 45 -3.46 -15.29 -36.55
N ALA A 46 -3.71 -14.00 -36.35
CA ALA A 46 -2.77 -13.15 -35.64
C ALA A 46 -2.73 -13.50 -34.12
N ILE A 47 -1.64 -13.12 -33.45
CA ILE A 47 -1.54 -13.19 -31.98
C ILE A 47 -2.58 -12.32 -31.28
N ASP A 48 -2.91 -12.66 -30.03
CA ASP A 48 -3.91 -11.98 -29.20
C ASP A 48 -5.31 -11.92 -29.84
N THR A 49 -5.62 -12.83 -30.78
CA THR A 49 -6.95 -12.95 -31.41
C THR A 49 -7.86 -13.91 -30.69
N GLN A 50 -9.17 -13.76 -30.90
CA GLN A 50 -10.19 -14.57 -30.23
C GLN A 50 -10.08 -16.05 -30.62
N LEU A 51 -10.29 -16.94 -29.64
CA LEU A 51 -10.55 -18.34 -29.91
C LEU A 51 -11.86 -18.46 -30.70
N LEU A 52 -11.87 -19.34 -31.70
CA LEU A 52 -13.04 -19.61 -32.51
C LEU A 52 -14.10 -20.34 -31.67
N ARG A 53 -15.36 -19.97 -31.85
CA ARG A 53 -16.50 -20.68 -31.27
C ARG A 53 -17.23 -21.45 -32.35
N VAL A 54 -17.15 -22.78 -32.30
CA VAL A 54 -17.96 -23.66 -33.16
C VAL A 54 -19.33 -23.87 -32.52
N SER A 55 -19.37 -24.02 -31.19
CA SER A 55 -20.60 -23.99 -30.40
C SER A 55 -20.87 -22.61 -29.79
N PRO A 56 -22.15 -22.25 -29.51
CA PRO A 56 -22.48 -21.03 -28.78
C PRO A 56 -21.84 -20.99 -27.38
N ALA A 57 -21.46 -19.79 -26.92
CA ALA A 57 -20.98 -19.61 -25.55
C ALA A 57 -22.10 -19.89 -24.53
N SER A 58 -21.79 -20.69 -23.51
CA SER A 58 -22.76 -21.18 -22.52
C SER A 58 -22.45 -20.67 -21.11
N PHE A 59 -22.24 -19.37 -20.94
CA PHE A 59 -22.06 -18.75 -19.62
C PHE A 59 -23.36 -18.77 -18.80
N SER A 60 -23.26 -18.85 -17.47
CA SER A 60 -24.42 -19.00 -16.58
C SER A 60 -25.35 -17.77 -16.61
N ASP A 61 -24.78 -16.57 -16.82
CA ASP A 61 -25.50 -15.31 -17.02
C ASP A 61 -25.69 -14.96 -18.51
N GLY A 62 -25.28 -15.84 -19.41
CA GLY A 62 -25.23 -15.61 -20.85
C GLY A 62 -24.12 -14.65 -21.32
N VAL A 63 -23.24 -14.17 -20.43
CA VAL A 63 -22.22 -13.16 -20.77
C VAL A 63 -20.81 -13.57 -20.35
N TYR A 64 -20.55 -13.73 -19.05
CA TYR A 64 -19.19 -14.00 -18.56
C TYR A 64 -19.13 -14.83 -17.28
N GLU A 65 -20.22 -15.05 -16.56
CA GLU A 65 -20.21 -15.94 -15.39
C GLU A 65 -19.90 -17.38 -15.84
N PRO A 66 -18.88 -18.05 -15.28
CA PRO A 66 -18.45 -19.37 -15.73
C PRO A 66 -19.60 -20.35 -15.94
N SER A 67 -19.50 -21.21 -16.94
CA SER A 67 -20.53 -22.22 -17.22
C SER A 67 -20.58 -23.28 -16.14
N GLY A 68 -21.73 -23.92 -15.99
CA GLY A 68 -21.87 -25.07 -15.09
C GLY A 68 -21.63 -24.73 -13.62
N LYS A 69 -22.10 -23.56 -13.15
CA LYS A 69 -22.01 -23.15 -11.74
C LYS A 69 -22.70 -24.15 -10.79
N ASP A 70 -23.76 -24.79 -11.29
CA ASP A 70 -24.51 -25.83 -10.58
C ASP A 70 -24.02 -27.26 -10.88
N ARG A 71 -23.00 -27.42 -11.74
CA ARG A 71 -22.41 -28.74 -12.04
C ARG A 71 -21.60 -29.26 -10.86
N PRO A 72 -21.39 -30.58 -10.76
CA PRO A 72 -20.64 -31.18 -9.68
C PRO A 72 -19.21 -30.64 -9.54
N ASN A 73 -18.64 -30.84 -8.36
CA ASN A 73 -17.29 -30.38 -8.05
C ASN A 73 -16.23 -31.02 -9.00
N PRO A 74 -15.33 -30.22 -9.61
CA PRO A 74 -14.30 -30.73 -10.54
C PRO A 74 -13.37 -31.79 -9.96
N LEU A 75 -13.02 -31.73 -8.67
CA LEU A 75 -12.17 -32.75 -8.03
C LEU A 75 -12.90 -34.09 -7.93
N LYS A 76 -14.18 -34.10 -7.55
CA LYS A 76 -14.98 -35.33 -7.52
C LYS A 76 -15.15 -35.94 -8.91
N ILE A 77 -15.34 -35.10 -9.93
CA ILE A 77 -15.41 -35.57 -11.32
C ILE A 77 -14.06 -36.18 -11.71
N SER A 78 -12.93 -35.53 -11.37
CA SER A 78 -11.58 -36.05 -11.65
C SER A 78 -11.33 -37.40 -10.98
N GLU A 79 -11.69 -37.54 -9.71
CA GLU A 79 -11.57 -38.79 -8.95
C GLU A 79 -12.40 -39.93 -9.56
N ILE A 80 -13.62 -39.64 -10.01
CA ILE A 80 -14.48 -40.67 -10.61
C ILE A 80 -14.08 -40.97 -12.05
N ALA A 81 -13.77 -39.95 -12.85
CA ALA A 81 -13.56 -40.10 -14.28
C ALA A 81 -12.15 -40.59 -14.62
N PHE A 82 -11.13 -40.20 -13.84
CA PHE A 82 -9.73 -40.32 -14.27
C PHE A 82 -8.82 -41.11 -13.32
N ASN A 83 -9.33 -41.56 -12.17
CA ASN A 83 -8.56 -42.37 -11.24
C ASN A 83 -8.54 -43.85 -11.66
N GLY A 84 -7.37 -44.47 -11.59
CA GLY A 84 -7.17 -45.88 -11.95
C GLY A 84 -5.75 -46.33 -11.64
N THR A 85 -5.42 -47.55 -12.04
CA THR A 85 -4.05 -48.07 -11.95
C THR A 85 -3.16 -47.26 -12.88
N ASN A 86 -2.16 -46.59 -12.32
CA ASN A 86 -1.15 -45.88 -13.11
C ASN A 86 -0.40 -46.85 -14.01
N ASN A 87 0.32 -46.31 -14.99
CA ASN A 87 1.46 -46.98 -15.62
C ASN A 87 1.17 -48.19 -16.51
N GLN A 88 -0.08 -48.36 -16.96
CA GLN A 88 -0.35 -49.27 -18.07
C GLN A 88 0.25 -48.68 -19.35
N GLY A 89 1.07 -49.45 -20.06
CA GLY A 89 1.64 -49.03 -21.33
C GLY A 89 0.60 -48.96 -22.44
N SER A 90 0.82 -48.06 -23.41
CA SER A 90 0.04 -47.95 -24.64
C SER A 90 -0.20 -49.30 -25.31
N VAL A 91 -1.45 -49.60 -25.65
CA VAL A 91 -1.85 -50.82 -26.38
C VAL A 91 -1.36 -50.77 -27.82
N ARG A 92 -1.25 -49.56 -28.37
CA ARG A 92 -0.76 -49.28 -29.72
C ARG A 92 0.75 -49.07 -29.79
N ASN A 93 1.47 -49.38 -28.72
CA ASN A 93 2.90 -49.14 -28.58
C ASN A 93 3.31 -47.69 -28.86
N ARG A 94 2.43 -46.70 -28.61
CA ARG A 94 2.82 -45.29 -28.63
C ARG A 94 3.90 -45.06 -27.58
N ASN A 95 4.89 -44.25 -27.89
CA ASN A 95 5.99 -43.96 -26.97
C ASN A 95 5.88 -42.56 -26.36
N ALA A 96 6.70 -42.30 -25.34
CA ALA A 96 6.74 -41.00 -24.67
C ALA A 96 7.15 -39.86 -25.63
N MET A 97 7.99 -40.14 -26.64
CA MET A 97 8.36 -39.18 -27.70
C MET A 97 7.11 -38.61 -28.38
N MET A 98 6.16 -39.45 -28.77
CA MET A 98 4.90 -39.03 -29.40
C MET A 98 4.07 -38.08 -28.53
N VAL A 99 4.08 -38.30 -27.21
CA VAL A 99 3.30 -37.51 -26.24
C VAL A 99 3.91 -36.13 -26.05
N PHE A 100 5.22 -36.06 -25.81
CA PHE A 100 5.90 -34.77 -25.59
C PHE A 100 6.11 -33.99 -26.89
N PHE A 101 6.20 -34.66 -28.04
CA PHE A 101 6.06 -33.99 -29.34
C PHE A 101 4.66 -33.37 -29.50
N GLY A 102 3.62 -34.06 -29.02
CA GLY A 102 2.27 -33.52 -28.96
C GLY A 102 2.16 -32.28 -28.08
N GLN A 103 2.78 -32.29 -26.88
CA GLN A 103 2.84 -31.09 -26.03
C GLN A 103 3.55 -29.93 -26.74
N GLN A 104 4.68 -30.20 -27.39
CA GLN A 104 5.42 -29.21 -28.17
C GLN A 104 4.56 -28.60 -29.29
N MET A 105 3.83 -29.43 -30.04
CA MET A 105 2.92 -28.96 -31.08
C MET A 105 1.79 -28.09 -30.51
N VAL A 106 1.23 -28.43 -29.34
CA VAL A 106 0.23 -27.56 -28.69
C VAL A 106 0.83 -26.18 -28.38
N GLU A 107 2.08 -26.14 -27.92
CA GLU A 107 2.79 -24.89 -27.63
C GLU A 107 3.23 -24.10 -28.88
N GLU A 108 3.11 -24.68 -30.07
CA GLU A 108 3.26 -23.98 -31.36
C GLU A 108 1.99 -23.20 -31.70
N ILE A 109 0.81 -23.82 -31.57
CA ILE A 109 -0.44 -23.26 -32.09
C ILE A 109 -1.34 -22.62 -31.02
N LEU A 110 -1.05 -22.83 -29.72
CA LEU A 110 -1.94 -22.48 -28.62
C LEU A 110 -1.27 -22.04 -27.31
N ASP A 111 -1.61 -20.83 -26.86
CA ASP A 111 -1.42 -20.33 -25.50
C ASP A 111 -2.64 -19.49 -25.06
N ALA A 112 -3.49 -20.08 -24.23
CA ALA A 112 -4.68 -19.40 -23.69
C ALA A 112 -4.81 -19.68 -22.18
N GLN A 113 -3.68 -19.74 -21.48
CA GLN A 113 -3.63 -20.16 -20.07
C GLN A 113 -3.31 -19.02 -19.10
N ARG A 114 -2.73 -17.90 -19.55
CA ARG A 114 -2.40 -16.79 -18.65
C ARG A 114 -3.65 -16.13 -18.09
N SER A 115 -3.49 -15.55 -16.91
CA SER A 115 -4.57 -14.85 -16.23
C SER A 115 -4.93 -13.54 -16.92
N GLY A 116 -6.23 -13.25 -16.96
CA GLY A 116 -6.75 -11.98 -17.46
C GLY A 116 -6.54 -10.81 -16.49
N CYS A 117 -6.71 -9.60 -17.02
CA CYS A 117 -6.81 -8.36 -16.23
C CYS A 117 -8.21 -7.75 -16.42
N PRO A 118 -8.98 -7.48 -15.34
CA PRO A 118 -8.63 -7.68 -13.92
C PRO A 118 -8.49 -9.16 -13.54
N ILE A 119 -7.72 -9.44 -12.47
CA ILE A 119 -7.55 -10.81 -11.98
C ILE A 119 -8.88 -11.29 -11.41
N GLU A 120 -9.46 -12.29 -12.06
CA GLU A 120 -10.70 -12.94 -11.63
C GLU A 120 -10.42 -14.37 -11.16
N TYR A 121 -11.04 -14.75 -10.04
CA TYR A 121 -10.89 -16.06 -9.43
C TYR A 121 -12.17 -16.88 -9.63
N PHE A 122 -12.02 -18.10 -10.11
CA PHE A 122 -13.08 -19.11 -10.17
C PHE A 122 -12.60 -20.38 -9.45
N ASN A 123 -12.47 -20.27 -8.13
CA ASN A 123 -11.80 -21.26 -7.30
C ASN A 123 -12.49 -22.63 -7.30
N ILE A 124 -11.68 -23.67 -7.09
CA ILE A 124 -12.15 -25.05 -6.94
C ILE A 124 -12.31 -25.33 -5.45
N LYS A 125 -13.53 -25.63 -5.00
CA LYS A 125 -13.79 -26.03 -3.61
C LYS A 125 -13.14 -27.38 -3.32
N VAL A 126 -12.33 -27.48 -2.27
CA VAL A 126 -11.66 -28.73 -1.88
C VAL A 126 -12.56 -29.48 -0.88
N PRO A 127 -13.02 -30.70 -1.18
CA PRO A 127 -13.83 -31.51 -0.26
C PRO A 127 -13.09 -31.81 1.06
N LYS A 128 -13.83 -32.07 2.16
CA LYS A 128 -13.23 -32.40 3.47
C LYS A 128 -12.37 -33.66 3.41
N ASP A 129 -12.88 -34.71 2.81
CA ASP A 129 -12.20 -36.01 2.74
C ASP A 129 -11.16 -36.10 1.61
N HIS A 130 -10.86 -34.98 0.94
CA HIS A 130 -9.90 -34.96 -0.16
C HIS A 130 -8.47 -34.87 0.38
N LYS A 131 -7.51 -35.52 -0.29
CA LYS A 131 -6.08 -35.49 0.06
C LYS A 131 -5.43 -34.10 0.14
N TYR A 132 -6.08 -33.12 -0.47
CA TYR A 132 -5.67 -31.70 -0.46
C TYR A 132 -6.20 -30.95 0.76
N ASN A 133 -7.00 -31.60 1.60
CA ASN A 133 -7.55 -31.07 2.83
C ASN A 133 -7.23 -32.00 4.02
N PRO A 134 -5.94 -32.23 4.35
CA PRO A 134 -5.55 -33.15 5.41
C PRO A 134 -6.09 -32.76 6.80
N HIS A 135 -6.51 -31.50 6.97
CA HIS A 135 -7.05 -30.97 8.22
C HIS A 135 -8.58 -30.88 8.25
N ASN A 136 -9.29 -31.42 7.25
CA ASN A 136 -10.75 -31.41 7.15
C ASN A 136 -11.39 -30.02 7.32
N LEU A 137 -10.74 -28.99 6.80
CA LEU A 137 -11.17 -27.60 6.90
C LEU A 137 -12.46 -27.36 6.12
N ASP A 138 -13.34 -26.55 6.70
CA ASP A 138 -14.53 -26.02 6.03
C ASP A 138 -14.16 -24.92 5.04
N ASN A 139 -14.82 -24.91 3.88
CA ASN A 139 -14.66 -23.88 2.83
C ASN A 139 -13.23 -23.69 2.32
N LEU A 140 -12.39 -24.74 2.36
CA LEU A 140 -11.08 -24.70 1.72
C LEU A 140 -11.24 -24.61 0.20
N GLU A 141 -10.59 -23.63 -0.42
CA GLU A 141 -10.65 -23.38 -1.85
C GLU A 141 -9.25 -23.37 -2.46
N MET A 142 -9.09 -24.07 -3.57
CA MET A 142 -7.89 -24.02 -4.40
C MET A 142 -8.04 -22.87 -5.41
N PRO A 143 -7.13 -21.89 -5.43
CA PRO A 143 -7.33 -20.69 -6.22
C PRO A 143 -7.12 -20.98 -7.70
N PHE A 144 -8.06 -20.57 -8.56
CA PHE A 144 -7.98 -20.77 -10.01
C PHE A 144 -8.24 -19.44 -10.72
N GLN A 145 -7.25 -18.97 -11.48
CA GLN A 145 -7.34 -17.71 -12.19
C GLN A 145 -7.96 -17.91 -13.59
N ARG A 146 -8.92 -17.07 -13.92
CA ARG A 146 -9.62 -17.07 -15.21
C ARG A 146 -8.69 -16.61 -16.33
N ALA A 147 -8.87 -17.21 -17.51
CA ALA A 147 -8.01 -16.96 -18.68
C ALA A 147 -8.20 -15.53 -19.22
N ARG A 148 -7.15 -15.00 -19.85
CA ARG A 148 -7.20 -13.73 -20.58
C ARG A 148 -8.27 -13.80 -21.68
N TYR A 149 -8.96 -12.67 -21.87
CA TYR A 149 -10.06 -12.53 -22.81
C TYR A 149 -9.98 -11.19 -23.54
N ASP A 150 -10.68 -11.09 -24.67
CA ASP A 150 -10.75 -9.85 -25.44
C ASP A 150 -11.63 -8.84 -24.68
N GLN A 151 -11.02 -7.72 -24.28
CA GLN A 151 -11.67 -6.65 -23.52
C GLN A 151 -12.76 -5.89 -24.30
N ARG A 152 -13.02 -6.25 -25.56
CA ARG A 152 -14.19 -5.80 -26.33
C ARG A 152 -15.42 -6.70 -26.13
N THR A 153 -15.25 -7.83 -25.45
CA THR A 153 -16.27 -8.88 -25.24
C THR A 153 -16.62 -9.04 -23.76
N GLY A 154 -17.71 -9.74 -23.44
CA GLY A 154 -18.08 -10.06 -22.06
C GLY A 154 -18.85 -8.96 -21.31
N TYR A 155 -19.52 -8.06 -22.05
CA TYR A 155 -20.36 -6.99 -21.48
C TYR A 155 -21.86 -7.10 -21.86
N SER A 156 -22.21 -8.01 -22.76
CA SER A 156 -23.59 -8.18 -23.25
C SER A 156 -23.84 -9.62 -23.73
N PRO A 157 -25.08 -10.14 -23.61
CA PRO A 157 -25.42 -11.48 -24.11
C PRO A 157 -25.18 -11.69 -25.61
N ASN A 158 -25.22 -10.61 -26.41
CA ASN A 158 -24.96 -10.68 -27.85
C ASN A 158 -23.46 -10.69 -28.19
N ASN A 159 -22.60 -10.42 -27.20
CA ASN A 159 -21.14 -10.49 -27.34
C ASN A 159 -20.53 -11.04 -26.04
N PRO A 160 -20.77 -12.33 -25.74
CA PRO A 160 -20.29 -12.97 -24.53
C PRO A 160 -18.77 -13.01 -24.52
N ARG A 161 -18.19 -13.28 -23.35
CA ARG A 161 -16.74 -13.29 -23.15
C ARG A 161 -16.05 -14.26 -24.12
N GLN A 162 -15.00 -13.81 -24.79
CA GLN A 162 -14.18 -14.63 -25.68
C GLN A 162 -12.73 -14.61 -25.24
N GLN A 163 -12.20 -15.79 -24.92
CA GLN A 163 -10.78 -15.96 -24.62
C GLN A 163 -9.94 -15.73 -25.86
N ILE A 164 -8.68 -15.35 -25.67
CA ILE A 164 -7.74 -15.08 -26.76
C ILE A 164 -6.63 -16.12 -26.78
N ASN A 165 -6.05 -16.32 -27.97
CA ASN A 165 -4.80 -17.05 -28.15
C ASN A 165 -3.64 -16.05 -28.14
N GLU A 166 -2.66 -16.22 -27.27
CA GLU A 166 -1.50 -15.33 -27.13
C GLU A 166 -0.38 -15.64 -28.14
N ILE A 167 -0.53 -16.72 -28.90
CA ILE A 167 0.35 -17.10 -30.02
C ILE A 167 -0.48 -17.35 -31.29
N THR A 168 0.19 -17.54 -32.43
CA THR A 168 -0.48 -17.79 -33.70
C THR A 168 -1.12 -19.19 -33.70
N PRO A 169 -2.22 -19.44 -34.43
CA PRO A 169 -2.78 -20.78 -34.58
C PRO A 169 -2.07 -21.59 -35.68
N TYR A 170 -1.11 -20.98 -36.37
CA TYR A 170 -0.39 -21.57 -37.49
C TYR A 170 0.76 -22.44 -37.00
N ILE A 171 1.20 -23.37 -37.84
CA ILE A 171 2.43 -24.13 -37.62
C ILE A 171 3.54 -23.38 -38.38
N ASP A 172 3.96 -22.23 -37.85
CA ASP A 172 4.79 -21.21 -38.51
C ASP A 172 6.16 -20.99 -37.83
N GLY A 173 6.54 -21.87 -36.91
CA GLY A 173 7.75 -21.84 -36.12
C GLY A 173 7.72 -20.85 -34.95
N THR A 174 6.55 -20.32 -34.55
CA THR A 174 6.40 -19.44 -33.39
C THR A 174 7.03 -20.01 -32.12
N LEU A 175 6.97 -21.33 -31.93
CA LEU A 175 7.62 -22.08 -30.86
C LEU A 175 9.15 -21.90 -30.83
N PHE A 176 9.79 -21.84 -32.01
CA PHE A 176 11.25 -21.84 -32.17
C PHE A 176 11.82 -20.43 -32.34
N TYR A 177 11.07 -19.54 -32.99
CA TYR A 177 11.52 -18.20 -33.39
C TYR A 177 10.80 -17.08 -32.63
N GLY A 178 9.67 -17.37 -32.00
CA GLY A 178 8.92 -16.46 -31.17
C GLY A 178 7.93 -15.60 -31.96
N ALA A 179 6.83 -15.27 -31.30
CA ALA A 179 5.72 -14.50 -31.86
C ALA A 179 6.06 -13.04 -32.21
N GLY A 180 7.25 -12.56 -31.84
CA GLY A 180 7.66 -11.18 -32.04
C GLY A 180 9.11 -11.10 -32.46
N LYS A 181 9.40 -10.19 -33.40
CA LYS A 181 10.75 -9.99 -33.95
C LYS A 181 11.80 -9.72 -32.87
N ALA A 182 11.45 -9.03 -31.78
CA ALA A 182 12.38 -8.80 -30.67
C ALA A 182 12.82 -10.09 -29.95
N VAL A 183 11.95 -11.10 -29.87
CA VAL A 183 12.31 -12.41 -29.30
C VAL A 183 13.20 -13.18 -30.27
N GLU A 184 12.86 -13.17 -31.56
CA GLU A 184 13.68 -13.76 -32.63
C GLU A 184 15.11 -13.16 -32.64
N ASP A 185 15.21 -11.83 -32.66
CA ASP A 185 16.49 -11.13 -32.65
C ASP A 185 17.28 -11.44 -31.34
N ALA A 186 16.59 -11.65 -30.21
CA ALA A 186 17.22 -11.96 -28.92
C ALA A 186 17.79 -13.39 -28.84
N ILE A 187 17.38 -14.31 -29.70
CA ILE A 187 17.87 -15.70 -29.73
C ILE A 187 18.88 -15.96 -30.86
N ARG A 188 19.04 -15.03 -31.80
CA ARG A 188 19.98 -15.13 -32.93
C ARG A 188 21.42 -14.78 -32.56
N SER A 189 22.39 -15.36 -33.27
CA SER A 189 23.80 -14.94 -33.22
C SER A 189 24.09 -13.73 -34.12
N PHE A 190 23.30 -13.57 -35.18
CA PHE A 190 23.59 -12.69 -36.33
C PHE A 190 24.90 -13.04 -37.04
N GLU A 191 25.26 -14.32 -37.01
CA GLU A 191 26.41 -14.88 -37.70
C GLU A 191 26.01 -16.20 -38.38
N ASP A 192 26.33 -16.32 -39.67
CA ASP A 192 26.05 -17.48 -40.54
C ASP A 192 24.59 -17.98 -40.52
N GLY A 193 23.64 -17.09 -40.22
CA GLY A 193 22.22 -17.41 -40.15
C GLY A 193 21.82 -18.27 -38.96
N MET A 194 22.65 -18.33 -37.91
CA MET A 194 22.46 -19.25 -36.78
C MET A 194 21.68 -18.65 -35.60
N LEU A 195 21.11 -19.53 -34.79
CA LEU A 195 20.68 -19.24 -33.42
C LEU A 195 21.89 -19.25 -32.48
N ALA A 196 21.90 -18.35 -31.51
CA ALA A 196 23.03 -18.14 -30.61
C ALA A 196 23.29 -19.37 -29.71
N ALA A 197 24.43 -20.01 -29.93
CA ALA A 197 24.87 -21.21 -29.23
C ALA A 197 26.00 -20.92 -28.22
N ASN A 198 26.12 -21.73 -27.18
CA ASN A 198 27.24 -21.68 -26.24
C ASN A 198 28.50 -22.42 -26.74
N GLU A 199 28.36 -23.30 -27.73
CA GLU A 199 29.39 -24.18 -28.27
C GLU A 199 29.29 -24.25 -29.79
N THR A 200 30.42 -24.54 -30.45
CA THR A 200 30.51 -24.64 -31.92
C THR A 200 30.06 -26.01 -32.45
N ASP A 201 30.21 -27.07 -31.65
CA ASP A 201 29.70 -28.40 -32.00
C ASP A 201 28.17 -28.42 -31.82
N ILE A 202 27.44 -28.37 -32.93
CA ILE A 202 25.98 -28.26 -32.93
C ILE A 202 25.34 -29.38 -32.11
N LYS A 203 25.85 -30.63 -32.19
CA LYS A 203 25.28 -31.77 -31.45
C LYS A 203 25.46 -31.69 -29.94
N LYS A 204 26.38 -30.85 -29.45
CA LYS A 204 26.60 -30.62 -28.01
C LYS A 204 26.13 -29.26 -27.55
N SER A 205 25.81 -28.37 -28.48
CA SER A 205 25.37 -27.01 -28.21
C SER A 205 24.03 -26.93 -27.48
N TYR A 206 23.91 -25.87 -26.68
CA TYR A 206 22.69 -25.36 -26.09
C TYR A 206 22.57 -23.86 -26.43
N PRO A 207 21.37 -23.27 -26.34
CA PRO A 207 21.27 -21.83 -26.45
C PRO A 207 22.06 -21.13 -25.35
N VAL A 208 22.49 -19.92 -25.66
CA VAL A 208 23.14 -18.99 -24.72
C VAL A 208 22.28 -18.69 -23.48
N SER A 209 22.93 -18.28 -22.39
CA SER A 209 22.25 -17.97 -21.12
C SER A 209 21.32 -16.75 -21.23
N ASN A 210 20.23 -16.75 -20.45
CA ASN A 210 19.31 -15.61 -20.30
C ASN A 210 19.79 -14.55 -19.27
N LYS A 211 21.05 -14.60 -18.83
CA LYS A 211 21.60 -13.66 -17.84
C LYS A 211 21.62 -12.21 -18.32
N ASP A 212 21.91 -12.01 -19.61
CA ASP A 212 22.16 -10.68 -20.17
C ASP A 212 20.87 -9.99 -20.64
N ILE A 213 20.04 -10.68 -21.42
CA ILE A 213 18.80 -10.12 -22.01
C ILE A 213 17.60 -10.18 -21.05
N ARG A 214 17.52 -11.22 -20.22
CA ARG A 214 16.42 -11.45 -19.26
C ARG A 214 15.04 -11.53 -19.92
N LEU A 215 14.92 -12.35 -20.97
CA LEU A 215 13.63 -12.71 -21.56
C LEU A 215 12.65 -13.23 -20.49
N PRO A 216 11.37 -12.85 -20.55
CA PRO A 216 10.37 -13.16 -19.53
C PRO A 216 9.82 -14.58 -19.71
N TYR A 217 10.50 -15.58 -19.14
CA TYR A 217 10.00 -16.96 -19.08
C TYR A 217 9.00 -17.17 -17.95
N ALA A 218 8.07 -18.12 -18.15
CA ALA A 218 7.30 -18.70 -17.07
C ALA A 218 8.27 -19.33 -16.06
N ASN A 219 8.14 -18.96 -14.79
CA ASN A 219 9.08 -19.35 -13.76
C ASN A 219 8.39 -19.47 -12.38
N PRO A 220 7.35 -20.30 -12.24
CA PRO A 220 6.83 -20.62 -10.92
C PRO A 220 7.89 -21.37 -10.09
N PRO A 221 7.79 -21.33 -8.75
CA PRO A 221 8.62 -22.16 -7.89
C PRO A 221 8.45 -23.64 -8.25
N SER A 222 9.56 -24.39 -8.34
CA SER A 222 9.47 -25.84 -8.55
C SER A 222 8.81 -26.50 -7.35
N PRO A 223 7.89 -27.47 -7.55
CA PRO A 223 7.31 -28.24 -6.44
C PRO A 223 8.36 -29.01 -5.62
N ARG A 224 9.49 -29.36 -6.24
CA ARG A 224 10.61 -30.04 -5.60
C ARG A 224 11.37 -29.13 -4.65
N ASP A 225 11.67 -27.91 -5.10
CA ASP A 225 12.50 -26.96 -4.34
C ASP A 225 11.69 -26.12 -3.35
N HIS A 226 10.44 -25.83 -3.66
CA HIS A 226 9.53 -25.00 -2.87
C HIS A 226 9.98 -23.54 -2.64
N TYR A 227 10.86 -23.00 -3.51
CA TYR A 227 11.21 -21.58 -3.52
C TYR A 227 11.38 -21.03 -4.94
N LEU A 228 11.20 -19.72 -5.09
CA LEU A 228 11.36 -19.03 -6.37
C LEU A 228 12.84 -18.82 -6.69
N ARG A 229 13.31 -19.40 -7.80
CA ARG A 229 14.66 -19.19 -8.35
C ARG A 229 14.67 -18.06 -9.38
N PRO A 230 15.80 -17.35 -9.60
CA PRO A 230 15.89 -16.31 -10.64
C PRO A 230 15.65 -16.86 -12.05
N VAL A 231 14.93 -16.10 -12.89
CA VAL A 231 14.65 -16.45 -14.30
C VAL A 231 15.91 -16.47 -15.17
N THR A 232 16.98 -15.79 -14.73
CA THR A 232 18.27 -15.72 -15.44
C THR A 232 19.01 -17.05 -15.54
N ARG A 233 18.57 -18.08 -14.81
CA ARG A 233 19.16 -19.43 -14.89
C ARG A 233 18.87 -20.11 -16.23
N PHE A 234 17.71 -19.79 -16.83
CA PHE A 234 17.24 -20.39 -18.07
C PHE A 234 18.11 -20.06 -19.29
N ARG A 235 18.18 -20.98 -20.25
CA ARG A 235 18.70 -20.73 -21.60
C ARG A 235 17.69 -19.91 -22.42
N ARG A 236 18.18 -19.19 -23.43
CA ARG A 236 17.37 -18.38 -24.34
C ARG A 236 16.67 -19.22 -25.42
N TYR A 237 15.45 -19.69 -25.13
CA TYR A 237 14.52 -20.25 -26.11
C TYR A 237 13.42 -19.23 -26.47
N ALA A 238 12.78 -19.36 -27.63
CA ALA A 238 11.73 -18.40 -28.00
C ALA A 238 10.45 -18.55 -27.17
N ASN A 239 9.99 -19.78 -26.99
CA ASN A 239 8.78 -20.06 -26.24
C ASN A 239 9.00 -19.80 -24.73
N PRO A 240 8.14 -19.00 -24.08
CA PRO A 240 8.26 -18.66 -22.66
C PRO A 240 8.05 -19.83 -21.70
N ARG A 241 7.53 -20.97 -22.16
CA ARG A 241 7.16 -22.15 -21.37
C ARG A 241 8.05 -23.37 -21.61
N THR A 242 9.08 -23.27 -22.45
CA THR A 242 10.04 -24.36 -22.75
C THR A 242 10.66 -25.01 -21.51
N HIS A 243 10.70 -24.32 -20.37
CA HIS A 243 11.26 -24.81 -19.11
C HIS A 243 10.24 -25.47 -18.15
N GLU A 244 9.05 -25.83 -18.60
CA GLU A 244 8.05 -26.50 -17.76
C GLU A 244 8.54 -27.87 -17.26
N ASN A 245 9.06 -28.71 -18.17
CA ASN A 245 9.56 -30.06 -17.87
C ASN A 245 10.76 -30.44 -18.78
N PRO A 246 11.63 -31.38 -18.38
CA PRO A 246 12.85 -31.71 -19.13
C PRO A 246 12.59 -32.32 -20.51
N PHE A 247 11.42 -32.91 -20.72
CA PHE A 247 11.07 -33.61 -21.95
C PHE A 247 10.79 -32.63 -23.08
N ILE A 248 10.00 -31.58 -22.81
CA ILE A 248 9.80 -30.49 -23.79
C ILE A 248 11.07 -29.67 -24.02
N LEU A 249 11.90 -29.48 -22.99
CA LEU A 249 13.19 -28.79 -23.12
C LEU A 249 14.12 -29.55 -24.08
N THR A 250 14.10 -30.88 -23.99
CA THR A 250 14.88 -31.75 -24.89
C THR A 250 14.41 -31.56 -26.33
N MET A 251 13.10 -31.49 -26.58
CA MET A 251 12.57 -31.27 -27.93
C MET A 251 12.90 -29.87 -28.46
N ALA A 252 12.79 -28.85 -27.62
CA ALA A 252 13.20 -27.49 -28.00
C ALA A 252 14.70 -27.42 -28.34
N THR A 253 15.54 -28.15 -27.61
CA THR A 253 16.98 -28.26 -27.89
C THR A 253 17.24 -28.90 -29.25
N ILE A 254 16.50 -29.97 -29.60
CA ILE A 254 16.60 -30.64 -30.91
C ILE A 254 16.31 -29.66 -32.05
N TRP A 255 15.19 -28.92 -31.99
CA TRP A 255 14.82 -27.99 -33.06
C TRP A 255 15.75 -26.78 -33.14
N PHE A 256 16.24 -26.28 -32.01
CA PHE A 256 17.30 -25.27 -31.96
C PHE A 256 18.55 -25.75 -32.72
N ARG A 257 19.02 -26.97 -32.43
CA ARG A 257 20.17 -27.57 -33.11
C ARG A 257 19.88 -27.77 -34.59
N TYR A 258 18.67 -28.23 -34.92
CA TYR A 258 18.28 -28.52 -36.30
C TYR A 258 18.32 -27.27 -37.17
N HIS A 259 17.84 -26.13 -36.67
CA HIS A 259 17.99 -24.86 -37.38
C HIS A 259 19.47 -24.54 -37.67
N ASN A 260 20.36 -24.71 -36.70
CA ASN A 260 21.80 -24.46 -36.90
C ASN A 260 22.43 -25.48 -37.87
N VAL A 261 21.96 -26.73 -37.91
CA VAL A 261 22.38 -27.70 -38.94
C VAL A 261 21.99 -27.21 -40.33
N ILE A 262 20.73 -26.79 -40.53
CA ILE A 262 20.25 -26.30 -41.82
C ILE A 262 20.97 -25.01 -42.22
N ALA A 263 21.16 -24.06 -41.30
CA ALA A 263 21.88 -22.81 -41.57
C ALA A 263 23.33 -23.08 -42.03
N LYS A 264 24.02 -24.01 -41.36
CA LYS A 264 25.36 -24.45 -41.75
C LYS A 264 25.38 -25.11 -43.14
N GLU A 265 24.45 -26.02 -43.41
CA GLU A 265 24.32 -26.67 -44.73
C GLU A 265 24.08 -25.64 -45.84
N LEU A 266 23.22 -24.65 -45.59
CA LEU A 266 22.95 -23.56 -46.51
C LEU A 266 24.17 -22.68 -46.72
N LYS A 267 24.94 -22.37 -45.67
CA LYS A 267 26.20 -21.60 -45.80
C LYS A 267 27.24 -22.34 -46.64
N GLU A 268 27.32 -23.65 -46.51
CA GLU A 268 28.21 -24.50 -47.31
C GLU A 268 27.81 -24.53 -48.80
N LYS A 269 26.51 -24.52 -49.10
CA LYS A 269 25.96 -24.49 -50.46
C LYS A 269 25.97 -23.11 -51.10
N HIS A 270 25.76 -22.07 -50.30
CA HIS A 270 25.60 -20.67 -50.70
C HIS A 270 26.53 -19.77 -49.89
N ALA A 271 27.83 -19.85 -50.18
CA ALA A 271 28.86 -19.13 -49.43
C ALA A 271 28.73 -17.59 -49.53
N ASP A 272 28.10 -17.11 -50.59
CA ASP A 272 27.82 -15.71 -50.94
C ASP A 272 26.63 -15.11 -50.19
N TRP A 273 25.75 -15.93 -49.59
CA TRP A 273 24.60 -15.43 -48.84
C TRP A 273 25.01 -14.78 -47.51
N ASP A 274 24.27 -13.73 -47.15
CA ASP A 274 24.40 -13.02 -45.86
C ASP A 274 23.65 -13.74 -44.72
N ASP A 275 23.81 -13.23 -43.49
CA ASP A 275 23.19 -13.81 -42.29
C ASP A 275 21.66 -13.88 -42.38
N GLU A 276 21.00 -12.83 -42.88
CA GLU A 276 19.54 -12.78 -42.92
C GLU A 276 19.00 -13.76 -43.97
N GLN A 277 19.63 -13.85 -45.14
CA GLN A 277 19.27 -14.79 -46.19
C GLN A 277 19.39 -16.25 -45.70
N LEU A 278 20.48 -16.57 -45.01
CA LEU A 278 20.71 -17.89 -44.42
C LEU A 278 19.69 -18.20 -43.33
N PHE A 279 19.47 -17.26 -42.40
CA PHE A 279 18.53 -17.41 -41.30
C PHE A 279 17.10 -17.63 -41.81
N LEU A 280 16.62 -16.78 -42.73
CA LEU A 280 15.27 -16.87 -43.28
C LEU A 280 15.07 -18.14 -44.08
N SER A 281 16.07 -18.57 -44.86
CA SER A 281 16.02 -19.83 -45.62
C SER A 281 16.04 -21.05 -44.70
N ALA A 282 16.85 -21.02 -43.64
CA ALA A 282 16.86 -22.07 -42.62
C ALA A 282 15.54 -22.14 -41.87
N ARG A 283 15.01 -21.00 -41.42
CA ARG A 283 13.68 -20.86 -40.82
C ARG A 283 12.59 -21.43 -41.73
N LYS A 284 12.56 -21.01 -43.01
CA LYS A 284 11.60 -21.49 -44.03
C LYS A 284 11.58 -23.01 -44.14
N ARG A 285 12.77 -23.64 -44.21
CA ARG A 285 12.91 -25.09 -44.36
C ARG A 285 12.51 -25.85 -43.08
N VAL A 286 12.95 -25.38 -41.91
CA VAL A 286 12.60 -25.97 -40.61
C VAL A 286 11.09 -25.94 -40.38
N ILE A 287 10.42 -24.81 -40.66
CA ILE A 287 8.97 -24.68 -40.53
C ILE A 287 8.25 -25.70 -41.41
N ALA A 288 8.62 -25.81 -42.69
CA ALA A 288 7.96 -26.74 -43.60
C ALA A 288 8.16 -28.21 -43.20
N GLN A 289 9.37 -28.58 -42.76
CA GLN A 289 9.64 -29.93 -42.24
C GLN A 289 8.85 -30.21 -40.97
N TYR A 290 8.68 -29.22 -40.09
CA TYR A 290 7.82 -29.35 -38.91
C TYR A 290 6.35 -29.52 -39.27
N GLN A 291 5.82 -28.70 -40.20
CA GLN A 291 4.46 -28.83 -40.75
C GLN A 291 4.20 -30.23 -41.28
N LYS A 292 5.11 -30.75 -42.12
CA LYS A 292 5.04 -32.10 -42.69
C LYS A 292 5.02 -33.17 -41.60
N ILE A 293 5.96 -33.12 -40.65
CA ILE A 293 6.06 -34.12 -39.58
C ILE A 293 4.80 -34.10 -38.71
N VAL A 294 4.30 -32.92 -38.35
CA VAL A 294 3.07 -32.78 -37.55
C VAL A 294 1.87 -33.37 -38.30
N MET A 295 1.62 -32.94 -39.54
CA MET A 295 0.41 -33.27 -40.28
C MET A 295 0.39 -34.72 -40.78
N TYR A 296 1.53 -35.24 -41.23
CA TYR A 296 1.59 -36.50 -41.98
C TYR A 296 2.26 -37.64 -41.21
N ASP A 297 3.16 -37.36 -40.26
CA ASP A 297 3.81 -38.40 -39.47
C ASP A 297 3.14 -38.57 -38.10
N TRP A 298 2.97 -37.48 -37.34
CA TRP A 298 2.49 -37.51 -35.95
C TRP A 298 0.96 -37.58 -35.83
N LEU A 299 0.23 -36.66 -36.48
CA LEU A 299 -1.23 -36.52 -36.29
C LEU A 299 -2.04 -37.79 -36.64
N PRO A 300 -1.76 -38.51 -37.75
CA PRO A 300 -2.51 -39.74 -38.07
C PRO A 300 -2.34 -40.82 -37.00
N ARG A 301 -1.15 -40.91 -36.40
CA ARG A 301 -0.86 -41.83 -35.29
C ARG A 301 -1.54 -41.39 -34.00
N TRP A 302 -1.55 -40.09 -33.73
CA TRP A 302 -2.24 -39.48 -32.58
C TRP A 302 -3.72 -39.79 -32.56
N LEU A 303 -4.38 -39.63 -33.70
CA LEU A 303 -5.80 -39.89 -33.87
C LEU A 303 -6.15 -41.37 -34.02
N GLY A 304 -5.15 -42.24 -34.23
CA GLY A 304 -5.37 -43.67 -34.48
C GLY A 304 -6.08 -43.95 -35.79
N ILE A 305 -5.79 -43.14 -36.81
CA ILE A 305 -6.33 -43.25 -38.17
C ILE A 305 -5.28 -43.76 -39.16
N TYR A 306 -4.23 -44.42 -38.66
CA TYR A 306 -3.14 -44.98 -39.46
C TYR A 306 -3.18 -46.51 -39.38
N ASP A 307 -3.40 -47.20 -40.51
CA ASP A 307 -3.40 -48.67 -40.59
C ASP A 307 -2.61 -49.16 -41.82
N ASN A 308 -1.64 -50.05 -41.59
CA ASN A 308 -0.82 -50.73 -42.60
C ASN A 308 -0.27 -49.83 -43.73
N GLY A 309 0.22 -48.62 -43.38
CA GLY A 309 0.82 -47.69 -44.35
C GLY A 309 -0.19 -46.85 -45.14
N SER A 310 -1.48 -46.92 -44.79
CA SER A 310 -2.53 -46.08 -45.35
C SER A 310 -3.29 -45.35 -44.24
N ILE A 311 -3.64 -44.09 -44.48
CA ILE A 311 -4.58 -43.37 -43.63
C ILE A 311 -5.94 -44.04 -43.82
N PHE A 312 -6.59 -44.45 -42.73
CA PHE A 312 -7.96 -44.99 -42.71
C PHE A 312 -8.87 -44.13 -43.59
N ASP A 313 -9.86 -44.75 -44.25
CA ASP A 313 -10.80 -44.06 -45.14
C ASP A 313 -11.51 -42.92 -44.39
N MET A 314 -11.02 -41.69 -44.57
CA MET A 314 -11.51 -40.48 -43.91
C MET A 314 -12.87 -40.01 -44.46
N LYS A 315 -13.51 -40.76 -45.39
CA LYS A 315 -14.85 -40.47 -45.95
C LYS A 315 -15.95 -40.30 -44.91
N GLN A 316 -15.75 -40.76 -43.66
CA GLN A 316 -16.71 -40.60 -42.58
C GLN A 316 -16.72 -39.19 -41.96
N TYR A 317 -15.75 -38.33 -42.32
CA TYR A 317 -15.61 -36.97 -41.79
C TYR A 317 -15.69 -35.95 -42.93
N PRO A 318 -16.90 -35.50 -43.32
CA PRO A 318 -17.08 -34.64 -44.48
C PRO A 318 -16.49 -33.24 -44.25
N TYR A 319 -15.37 -32.94 -44.91
CA TYR A 319 -15.08 -31.63 -45.46
C TYR A 319 -15.54 -31.66 -46.92
N GLU A 320 -16.24 -30.63 -47.40
CA GLU A 320 -16.90 -30.64 -48.72
C GLU A 320 -15.99 -31.21 -49.82
N GLY A 321 -16.43 -32.28 -50.49
CA GLY A 321 -15.76 -32.83 -51.69
C GLY A 321 -15.16 -34.25 -51.60
N GLY A 322 -15.14 -34.92 -50.44
CA GLY A 322 -14.93 -36.38 -50.37
C GLY A 322 -13.54 -36.92 -50.76
N GLN A 323 -12.51 -36.07 -50.83
CA GLN A 323 -11.11 -36.49 -50.97
C GLN A 323 -10.21 -35.77 -49.94
N LEU A 324 -10.36 -36.10 -48.64
CA LEU A 324 -9.61 -35.46 -47.55
C LEU A 324 -8.09 -35.75 -47.53
N ASN A 325 -7.61 -36.74 -48.30
CA ASN A 325 -6.21 -37.16 -48.25
C ASN A 325 -5.26 -36.26 -49.05
N LYS A 326 -5.76 -35.45 -49.99
CA LYS A 326 -4.90 -34.59 -50.82
C LYS A 326 -5.14 -33.14 -50.45
N TYR A 327 -4.07 -32.39 -50.22
CA TYR A 327 -4.17 -30.94 -50.07
C TYR A 327 -4.83 -30.35 -51.32
N SER A 328 -5.95 -29.65 -51.13
CA SER A 328 -6.76 -29.06 -52.20
C SER A 328 -6.37 -27.61 -52.52
N GLY A 329 -5.28 -27.11 -51.93
CA GLY A 329 -4.87 -25.71 -52.00
C GLY A 329 -5.30 -24.88 -50.80
N TYR A 330 -4.76 -23.66 -50.74
CA TYR A 330 -5.12 -22.62 -49.78
C TYR A 330 -6.53 -22.09 -50.08
N ASP A 331 -7.34 -21.94 -49.04
CA ASP A 331 -8.67 -21.35 -49.10
C ASP A 331 -8.74 -20.10 -48.21
N PRO A 332 -8.85 -18.89 -48.80
CA PRO A 332 -8.91 -17.65 -48.05
C PRO A 332 -10.21 -17.47 -47.22
N HIS A 333 -11.21 -18.35 -47.38
CA HIS A 333 -12.45 -18.32 -46.62
C HIS A 333 -12.42 -19.19 -45.36
N VAL A 334 -11.36 -19.99 -45.17
CA VAL A 334 -11.19 -20.83 -43.98
C VAL A 334 -10.59 -20.01 -42.84
N ILE A 335 -11.24 -20.04 -41.68
CA ILE A 335 -10.76 -19.40 -40.45
C ILE A 335 -9.81 -20.37 -39.73
N PRO A 336 -8.51 -20.03 -39.55
CA PRO A 336 -7.52 -20.91 -38.95
C PRO A 336 -7.52 -20.89 -37.41
N ASN A 337 -8.17 -19.89 -36.79
CA ASN A 337 -8.21 -19.69 -35.34
C ASN A 337 -8.51 -20.99 -34.55
N ILE A 338 -7.89 -21.12 -33.37
CA ILE A 338 -8.09 -22.27 -32.49
C ILE A 338 -9.52 -22.29 -31.93
N ALA A 339 -10.22 -23.41 -32.09
CA ALA A 339 -11.53 -23.61 -31.47
C ALA A 339 -11.43 -23.68 -29.94
N THR A 340 -12.42 -23.11 -29.26
CA THR A 340 -12.51 -23.11 -27.80
C THR A 340 -12.58 -24.55 -27.26
N GLU A 341 -13.32 -25.43 -27.94
CA GLU A 341 -13.47 -26.85 -27.62
C GLU A 341 -12.15 -27.62 -27.79
N PHE A 342 -11.35 -27.26 -28.79
CA PHE A 342 -10.02 -27.81 -29.03
C PHE A 342 -9.07 -27.46 -27.86
N GLN A 343 -9.03 -26.18 -27.48
CA GLN A 343 -8.19 -25.66 -26.39
C GLN A 343 -8.56 -26.26 -25.03
N ALA A 344 -9.86 -26.26 -24.72
CA ALA A 344 -10.33 -26.52 -23.37
C ALA A 344 -10.50 -28.02 -23.08
N ALA A 345 -10.65 -28.86 -24.11
CA ALA A 345 -10.91 -30.29 -23.91
C ALA A 345 -10.19 -31.20 -24.92
N ALA A 346 -10.46 -31.10 -26.23
CA ALA A 346 -10.14 -32.19 -27.15
C ALA A 346 -8.63 -32.45 -27.30
N MET A 347 -7.82 -31.40 -27.39
CA MET A 347 -6.36 -31.56 -27.50
C MET A 347 -5.71 -32.00 -26.17
N ARG A 348 -6.46 -31.97 -25.06
CA ARG A 348 -6.03 -32.48 -23.75
C ARG A 348 -6.13 -34.00 -23.62
N PHE A 349 -6.57 -34.71 -24.66
CA PHE A 349 -6.44 -36.16 -24.78
C PHE A 349 -5.01 -36.63 -24.45
N GLY A 350 -3.99 -35.83 -24.82
CA GLY A 350 -2.60 -36.13 -24.51
C GLY A 350 -2.29 -36.36 -23.04
N HIS A 351 -3.05 -35.75 -22.12
CA HIS A 351 -2.85 -35.94 -20.68
C HIS A 351 -3.09 -37.38 -20.21
N THR A 352 -3.89 -38.17 -20.93
CA THR A 352 -4.08 -39.60 -20.60
C THR A 352 -2.87 -40.46 -21.03
N LEU A 353 -2.09 -39.97 -21.99
CA LEU A 353 -0.94 -40.69 -22.54
C LEU A 353 0.38 -40.38 -21.82
N VAL A 354 0.38 -39.38 -20.92
CA VAL A 354 1.59 -38.97 -20.19
C VAL A 354 2.06 -40.10 -19.27
N PRO A 355 3.29 -40.63 -19.44
CA PRO A 355 3.84 -41.60 -18.49
C PRO A 355 4.25 -40.87 -17.20
N SER A 356 4.25 -41.58 -16.07
CA SER A 356 4.67 -40.99 -14.78
C SER A 356 6.16 -40.63 -14.73
N GLY A 357 6.97 -41.09 -15.68
CA GLY A 357 8.39 -40.82 -15.76
C GLY A 357 9.02 -41.39 -17.02
N ILE A 358 10.32 -41.16 -17.18
CA ILE A 358 11.10 -41.68 -18.31
C ILE A 358 12.37 -42.33 -17.78
N TYR A 359 12.79 -43.42 -18.42
CA TYR A 359 14.11 -44.00 -18.22
C TYR A 359 15.08 -43.51 -19.31
N PRO A 360 16.01 -42.58 -19.03
CA PRO A 360 17.07 -42.27 -19.97
C PRO A 360 17.85 -43.54 -20.33
N ARG A 361 18.41 -43.63 -21.54
CA ARG A 361 19.16 -44.83 -21.95
C ARG A 361 20.51 -44.48 -22.54
N LYS A 362 21.55 -45.17 -22.08
CA LYS A 362 22.91 -45.00 -22.59
C LYS A 362 23.01 -45.33 -24.09
N ILE A 363 23.97 -44.68 -24.73
CA ILE A 363 24.36 -44.97 -26.12
C ILE A 363 25.17 -46.28 -26.15
N GLY A 364 24.88 -47.15 -27.12
CA GLY A 364 25.54 -48.45 -27.30
C GLY A 364 24.60 -49.66 -27.29
N LYS A 365 25.17 -50.87 -27.48
CA LYS A 365 24.44 -52.15 -27.66
C LYS A 365 23.62 -52.60 -26.46
N THR A 366 23.98 -52.19 -25.25
CA THR A 366 23.38 -52.71 -24.01
C THR A 366 22.20 -51.89 -23.50
N CYS A 367 21.93 -50.69 -24.07
CA CYS A 367 20.76 -49.84 -23.76
C CYS A 367 20.42 -49.69 -22.27
N THR A 368 21.44 -49.67 -21.40
CA THR A 368 21.22 -49.63 -19.96
C THR A 368 20.78 -48.24 -19.50
N THR A 369 19.90 -48.20 -18.50
CA THR A 369 19.51 -46.96 -17.84
C THR A 369 20.66 -46.47 -16.96
N PRO A 370 21.14 -45.21 -17.11
CA PRO A 370 22.16 -44.66 -16.24
C PRO A 370 21.61 -44.52 -14.81
N GLU A 371 22.45 -44.82 -13.81
CA GLU A 371 22.14 -44.50 -12.42
C GLU A 371 22.26 -42.99 -12.21
N ARG A 372 21.26 -42.40 -11.55
CA ARG A 372 21.25 -40.97 -11.19
C ARG A 372 21.18 -40.83 -9.66
N TYR A 373 21.79 -39.76 -9.17
CA TYR A 373 21.82 -39.40 -7.76
C TYR A 373 20.91 -38.19 -7.52
N VAL A 374 19.99 -38.33 -6.58
CA VAL A 374 19.01 -37.30 -6.21
C VAL A 374 19.16 -37.03 -4.72
N LYS A 375 19.31 -35.77 -4.32
CA LYS A 375 19.52 -35.39 -2.91
C LYS A 375 18.45 -35.98 -1.98
N ALA A 376 18.85 -36.65 -0.89
CA ALA A 376 17.94 -37.31 0.08
C ALA A 376 17.04 -36.40 0.91
N ARG A 377 17.08 -35.08 0.74
CA ARG A 377 16.25 -34.12 1.50
C ARG A 377 14.72 -34.28 1.28
N PHE A 378 14.31 -35.31 0.53
CA PHE A 378 12.97 -35.62 0.06
C PHE A 378 12.59 -37.10 0.25
N SER A 379 13.40 -37.85 1.00
CA SER A 379 13.12 -39.22 1.41
C SER A 379 12.61 -39.21 2.85
N ASP A 380 11.34 -39.59 3.08
CA ASP A 380 10.77 -39.76 4.43
C ASP A 380 11.26 -41.04 5.13
N ASP A 381 12.40 -41.62 4.71
CA ASP A 381 13.02 -42.66 5.51
C ASP A 381 13.61 -42.02 6.77
N GLU A 382 12.83 -42.05 7.85
CA GLU A 382 13.25 -41.87 9.23
C GLU A 382 14.41 -42.84 9.56
N GLY A 383 15.62 -42.50 9.12
CA GLY A 383 16.79 -43.37 9.30
C GLY A 383 18.05 -42.98 8.54
N THR A 384 17.99 -42.15 7.50
CA THR A 384 19.19 -41.66 6.81
C THR A 384 19.53 -40.24 7.27
N ASN A 385 20.72 -40.09 7.87
CA ASN A 385 21.29 -38.77 8.13
C ASN A 385 21.30 -37.99 6.80
N GLY A 386 20.66 -36.82 6.78
CA GLY A 386 20.25 -36.09 5.58
C GLY A 386 21.35 -35.45 4.72
N ASP A 387 22.37 -36.21 4.32
CA ASP A 387 23.42 -35.79 3.38
C ASP A 387 23.75 -36.81 2.26
N ASP A 388 23.24 -38.04 2.30
CA ASP A 388 23.56 -39.05 1.27
C ASP A 388 22.59 -38.99 0.08
N ASP A 389 23.10 -38.87 -1.15
CA ASP A 389 22.25 -38.87 -2.35
C ASP A 389 21.56 -40.24 -2.58
N VAL A 390 20.25 -40.23 -2.86
CA VAL A 390 19.45 -41.40 -3.21
C VAL A 390 19.73 -41.81 -4.66
N LYS A 391 20.04 -43.09 -4.87
CA LYS A 391 20.19 -43.68 -6.20
C LYS A 391 18.83 -43.97 -6.82
N VAL A 392 18.54 -43.35 -7.95
CA VAL A 392 17.32 -43.60 -8.73
C VAL A 392 17.67 -44.05 -10.15
N LYS A 393 16.78 -44.83 -10.75
CA LYS A 393 16.84 -45.18 -12.17
C LYS A 393 15.64 -44.52 -12.84
N GLY A 394 15.84 -43.44 -13.59
CA GLY A 394 14.77 -42.69 -14.27
C GLY A 394 14.45 -41.32 -13.67
N ILE A 395 13.61 -40.58 -14.39
CA ILE A 395 13.20 -39.21 -14.09
C ILE A 395 11.69 -39.23 -13.86
N ARG A 396 11.26 -38.94 -12.62
CA ARG A 396 9.85 -38.85 -12.26
C ARG A 396 9.28 -37.50 -12.69
N LEU A 397 8.18 -37.49 -13.43
CA LEU A 397 7.62 -36.27 -14.01
C LEU A 397 7.21 -35.25 -12.92
N CYS A 398 6.53 -35.69 -11.85
CA CYS A 398 6.09 -34.78 -10.80
C CYS A 398 7.24 -33.99 -10.14
N ASN A 399 8.45 -34.55 -10.04
CA ASN A 399 9.58 -33.85 -9.43
C ASN A 399 10.46 -33.10 -10.45
N ALA A 400 10.19 -33.30 -11.74
CA ALA A 400 10.94 -32.69 -12.84
C ALA A 400 10.39 -31.34 -13.30
N PHE A 401 9.21 -30.93 -12.81
CA PHE A 401 8.61 -29.65 -13.15
C PHE A 401 9.47 -28.46 -12.68
N TRP A 402 9.75 -27.53 -13.60
CA TRP A 402 10.48 -26.25 -13.39
C TRP A 402 11.94 -26.37 -12.91
N VAL A 403 12.52 -27.57 -13.02
CA VAL A 403 13.97 -27.87 -12.91
C VAL A 403 14.52 -28.64 -14.13
N PRO A 404 14.12 -28.29 -15.37
CA PRO A 404 14.42 -29.11 -16.53
C PRO A 404 15.89 -29.05 -16.93
N GLN A 405 16.55 -27.89 -16.78
CA GLN A 405 17.95 -27.72 -17.17
C GLN A 405 18.87 -28.54 -16.27
N GLU A 406 18.59 -28.56 -14.97
CA GLU A 406 19.24 -29.40 -13.97
C GLU A 406 18.88 -30.88 -14.10
N THR A 407 18.22 -31.27 -15.19
CA THR A 407 17.92 -32.67 -15.53
C THR A 407 18.46 -33.03 -16.91
N THR A 408 18.44 -32.08 -17.86
CA THR A 408 18.90 -32.25 -19.24
C THR A 408 20.37 -31.88 -19.44
N GLU A 409 20.93 -30.97 -18.63
CA GLU A 409 22.32 -30.49 -18.75
C GLU A 409 23.27 -31.14 -17.71
N ASP A 410 22.84 -32.22 -17.05
CA ASP A 410 23.57 -32.88 -15.95
C ASP A 410 24.98 -33.37 -16.32
N HIS A 411 25.13 -33.87 -17.55
CA HIS A 411 26.40 -34.35 -18.08
C HIS A 411 26.41 -34.33 -19.62
N PRO A 412 27.58 -34.40 -20.27
CA PRO A 412 27.67 -34.55 -21.72
C PRO A 412 26.88 -35.78 -22.21
N GLY A 413 26.11 -35.64 -23.29
CA GLY A 413 25.28 -36.72 -23.86
C GLY A 413 23.92 -36.94 -23.19
N SER A 414 23.56 -36.16 -22.16
CA SER A 414 22.28 -36.31 -21.44
C SER A 414 21.05 -36.13 -22.34
N ILE A 415 21.11 -35.22 -23.34
CA ILE A 415 20.05 -35.07 -24.36
C ILE A 415 19.88 -36.33 -25.20
N ASP A 416 20.98 -36.94 -25.66
CA ASP A 416 20.95 -38.16 -26.48
C ASP A 416 20.35 -39.34 -25.68
N GLU A 417 20.73 -39.45 -24.40
CA GLU A 417 20.16 -40.44 -23.49
C GLU A 417 18.67 -40.21 -23.21
N MET A 418 18.26 -38.95 -23.12
CA MET A 418 16.85 -38.58 -22.97
C MET A 418 16.04 -38.92 -24.21
N VAL A 419 16.56 -38.62 -25.41
CA VAL A 419 15.92 -38.97 -26.68
C VAL A 419 15.70 -40.47 -26.79
N ARG A 420 16.72 -41.29 -26.47
CA ARG A 420 16.54 -42.74 -26.38
C ARG A 420 15.48 -43.11 -25.34
N GLY A 421 15.51 -42.48 -24.16
CA GLY A 421 14.51 -42.73 -23.13
C GLY A 421 13.08 -42.46 -23.60
N LEU A 422 12.86 -41.35 -24.32
CA LEU A 422 11.58 -40.98 -24.90
C LEU A 422 11.10 -41.98 -25.98
N ILE A 423 12.02 -42.50 -26.80
CA ILE A 423 11.69 -43.45 -27.88
C ILE A 423 11.35 -44.84 -27.33
N TYR A 424 12.07 -45.29 -26.30
CA TYR A 424 11.95 -46.65 -25.76
C TYR A 424 11.06 -46.80 -24.52
N THR A 425 10.57 -45.69 -23.95
CA THR A 425 9.55 -45.70 -22.90
C THR A 425 8.19 -45.60 -23.57
N LYS A 426 7.29 -46.57 -23.33
CA LYS A 426 5.93 -46.48 -23.83
C LYS A 426 5.19 -45.32 -23.16
N ALA A 427 4.27 -44.71 -23.90
CA ALA A 427 3.27 -43.81 -23.35
C ALA A 427 2.34 -44.58 -22.40
N ALA A 428 1.60 -43.85 -21.57
CA ALA A 428 0.48 -44.43 -20.84
C ALA A 428 -0.63 -44.88 -21.79
N LYS A 429 -1.48 -45.77 -21.31
CA LYS A 429 -2.58 -46.39 -22.05
C LYS A 429 -3.57 -45.37 -22.60
N GLU A 430 -4.09 -45.64 -23.80
CA GLU A 430 -5.19 -44.91 -24.41
C GLU A 430 -6.52 -45.21 -23.69
N ASP A 431 -6.72 -44.66 -22.51
CA ASP A 431 -7.96 -44.83 -21.75
C ASP A 431 -8.44 -43.52 -21.08
N ASN A 432 -9.24 -43.64 -20.04
CA ASN A 432 -9.72 -42.51 -19.25
C ASN A 432 -8.77 -42.14 -18.09
N ILE A 433 -7.70 -42.90 -17.85
CA ILE A 433 -6.88 -42.79 -16.64
C ILE A 433 -5.79 -41.74 -16.83
N ILE A 434 -5.71 -40.80 -15.90
CA ILE A 434 -4.65 -39.81 -15.85
C ILE A 434 -3.72 -40.19 -14.69
N VAL A 435 -2.42 -40.37 -15.00
CA VAL A 435 -1.42 -40.77 -14.01
C VAL A 435 -1.35 -39.79 -12.83
N SER A 436 -1.06 -40.32 -11.65
CA SER A 436 -0.97 -39.53 -10.41
C SER A 436 0.04 -38.37 -10.46
N ASP A 437 1.05 -38.42 -11.31
CA ASP A 437 2.01 -37.31 -11.49
C ASP A 437 1.37 -36.01 -11.94
N ILE A 438 0.26 -36.09 -12.68
CA ILE A 438 -0.44 -34.92 -13.20
C ILE A 438 -1.89 -34.80 -12.70
N ARG A 439 -2.60 -35.92 -12.49
CA ARG A 439 -3.94 -35.88 -11.83
C ARG A 439 -3.83 -35.44 -10.38
N GLU A 440 -2.69 -35.67 -9.74
CA GLU A 440 -2.58 -35.53 -8.30
C GLU A 440 -1.40 -34.68 -7.85
N ASN A 441 -0.37 -34.59 -8.67
CA ASN A 441 0.90 -33.97 -8.32
C ASN A 441 1.42 -33.01 -9.40
N VAL A 442 0.56 -32.51 -10.32
CA VAL A 442 0.99 -31.46 -11.25
C VAL A 442 1.40 -30.23 -10.45
N PHE A 443 2.40 -29.49 -10.91
CA PHE A 443 2.84 -28.27 -10.26
C PHE A 443 1.69 -27.26 -10.09
N GLY A 444 1.72 -26.49 -8.99
CA GLY A 444 0.83 -25.36 -8.79
C GLY A 444 1.55 -24.02 -8.85
N THR A 445 0.95 -23.04 -9.51
CA THR A 445 1.56 -21.72 -9.73
C THR A 445 1.21 -20.68 -8.65
N LEU A 446 0.20 -20.96 -7.81
CA LEU A 446 -0.34 -20.03 -6.82
C LEU A 446 -0.76 -20.78 -5.54
N ASP A 447 -0.24 -20.35 -4.38
CA ASP A 447 -0.48 -20.84 -3.00
C ASP A 447 -0.27 -22.34 -2.72
N TRP A 448 -0.24 -23.19 -3.74
CA TRP A 448 -0.19 -24.65 -3.67
C TRP A 448 0.95 -25.14 -4.56
N SER A 449 1.81 -26.03 -4.04
CA SER A 449 2.88 -26.64 -4.83
C SER A 449 2.38 -27.75 -5.76
N ARG A 450 1.26 -28.38 -5.42
CA ARG A 450 0.62 -29.49 -6.16
C ARG A 450 -0.85 -29.21 -6.46
N ARG A 451 -1.34 -29.68 -7.60
CA ARG A 451 -2.73 -29.56 -8.06
C ARG A 451 -3.18 -30.81 -8.84
N ASP A 452 -4.46 -30.84 -9.19
CA ASP A 452 -5.07 -31.89 -10.02
C ASP A 452 -5.35 -31.36 -11.43
N LEU A 453 -4.59 -31.82 -12.42
CA LEU A 453 -4.73 -31.37 -13.81
C LEU A 453 -6.09 -31.72 -14.42
N GLY A 454 -6.69 -32.87 -14.07
CA GLY A 454 -8.02 -33.25 -14.54
C GLY A 454 -9.08 -32.26 -14.07
N SER A 455 -9.03 -31.88 -12.79
CA SER A 455 -9.92 -30.86 -12.21
C SER A 455 -9.68 -29.47 -12.83
N LEU A 456 -8.43 -29.11 -13.11
CA LEU A 456 -8.07 -27.84 -13.77
C LEU A 456 -8.58 -27.79 -15.22
N ASN A 457 -8.57 -28.92 -15.93
CA ASN A 457 -9.10 -29.01 -17.30
C ASN A 457 -10.61 -28.77 -17.32
N ILE A 458 -11.34 -29.42 -16.41
CA ILE A 458 -12.79 -29.22 -16.24
C ILE A 458 -13.08 -27.76 -15.90
N GLN A 459 -12.35 -27.19 -14.92
CA GLN A 459 -12.54 -25.81 -14.50
C GLN A 459 -12.23 -24.81 -15.61
N ARG A 460 -11.22 -25.08 -16.45
CA ARG A 460 -10.92 -24.24 -17.61
C ARG A 460 -12.01 -24.31 -18.68
N GLY A 461 -12.58 -25.48 -18.96
CA GLY A 461 -13.74 -25.60 -19.87
C GLY A 461 -14.94 -24.77 -19.39
N ARG A 462 -15.20 -24.78 -18.08
CA ARG A 462 -16.23 -23.96 -17.45
C ARG A 462 -15.94 -22.45 -17.53
N ASP A 463 -14.70 -22.05 -17.26
CA ASP A 463 -14.22 -20.67 -17.40
C ASP A 463 -14.37 -20.13 -18.83
N MET A 464 -14.15 -20.98 -19.84
CA MET A 464 -14.30 -20.64 -21.26
C MET A 464 -15.75 -20.65 -21.77
N GLY A 465 -16.71 -20.97 -20.89
CA GLY A 465 -18.11 -20.99 -21.24
C GLY A 465 -18.47 -22.13 -22.19
N LEU A 466 -17.81 -23.29 -22.07
CA LEU A 466 -18.20 -24.46 -22.87
C LEU A 466 -19.60 -24.96 -22.44
N PRO A 467 -20.48 -25.30 -23.40
CA PRO A 467 -21.70 -26.02 -23.12
C PRO A 467 -21.41 -27.47 -22.71
N GLY A 468 -22.46 -28.22 -22.41
CA GLY A 468 -22.34 -29.63 -22.06
C GLY A 468 -22.00 -30.53 -23.26
N TYR A 469 -21.59 -31.75 -22.96
CA TYR A 469 -21.04 -32.73 -23.89
C TYR A 469 -21.90 -32.96 -25.14
N ASN A 470 -23.21 -33.19 -24.99
CA ASN A 470 -24.10 -33.45 -26.13
C ASN A 470 -24.27 -32.24 -27.06
N ALA A 471 -24.31 -31.01 -26.50
CA ALA A 471 -24.42 -29.79 -27.32
C ALA A 471 -23.19 -29.61 -28.23
N ILE A 472 -22.00 -30.01 -27.76
CA ILE A 472 -20.79 -30.01 -28.58
C ILE A 472 -20.84 -31.12 -29.65
N ARG A 473 -21.35 -32.31 -29.32
CA ARG A 473 -21.54 -33.38 -30.32
C ARG A 473 -22.42 -32.89 -31.47
N GLU A 474 -23.55 -32.26 -31.16
CA GLU A 474 -24.47 -31.71 -32.16
C GLU A 474 -23.84 -30.56 -32.96
N ALA A 475 -23.06 -29.67 -32.32
CA ALA A 475 -22.36 -28.58 -33.00
C ALA A 475 -21.34 -29.08 -34.05
N TYR A 476 -20.77 -30.26 -33.84
CA TYR A 476 -19.88 -30.93 -34.80
C TYR A 476 -20.61 -31.93 -35.72
N GLY A 477 -21.95 -31.93 -35.74
CA GLY A 477 -22.76 -32.80 -36.59
C GLY A 477 -22.78 -34.28 -36.18
N LEU A 478 -22.32 -34.60 -34.98
CA LEU A 478 -22.32 -35.96 -34.45
C LEU A 478 -23.66 -36.30 -33.78
N LYS A 479 -23.97 -37.59 -33.73
CA LYS A 479 -25.19 -38.08 -33.07
C LYS A 479 -25.14 -37.78 -31.57
N ARG A 480 -26.18 -37.12 -31.06
CA ARG A 480 -26.48 -36.98 -29.63
C ARG A 480 -26.55 -38.34 -28.93
N ARG A 481 -26.01 -38.44 -27.71
CA ARG A 481 -26.13 -39.64 -26.86
C ARG A 481 -27.36 -39.50 -25.97
N GLU A 482 -28.33 -40.39 -26.14
CA GLU A 482 -29.60 -40.34 -25.38
C GLU A 482 -29.49 -41.06 -24.03
N LYS A 483 -28.45 -41.89 -23.86
CA LYS A 483 -28.16 -42.62 -22.63
C LYS A 483 -26.68 -42.52 -22.29
N TRP A 484 -26.38 -42.55 -21.00
CA TRP A 484 -24.99 -42.50 -20.49
C TRP A 484 -24.13 -43.67 -21.00
N GLU A 485 -24.71 -44.85 -21.14
CA GLU A 485 -24.02 -46.05 -21.61
C GLU A 485 -23.61 -45.94 -23.09
N GLU A 486 -24.25 -45.04 -23.86
CA GLU A 486 -23.88 -44.77 -25.27
C GLU A 486 -22.62 -43.91 -25.40
N ILE A 487 -22.09 -43.34 -24.31
CA ILE A 487 -20.78 -42.64 -24.33
C ILE A 487 -19.68 -43.61 -24.74
N ASN A 488 -19.74 -44.86 -24.24
CA ASN A 488 -18.80 -45.92 -24.59
C ASN A 488 -19.54 -47.25 -24.79
N GLU A 489 -19.99 -47.49 -26.02
CA GLU A 489 -20.75 -48.70 -26.36
C GLU A 489 -19.96 -50.00 -26.18
N LYS A 490 -18.61 -49.93 -26.16
CA LYS A 490 -17.74 -51.08 -25.86
C LYS A 490 -17.75 -51.46 -24.38
N GLY A 491 -18.31 -50.61 -23.51
CA GLY A 491 -18.52 -50.91 -22.09
C GLY A 491 -17.27 -50.81 -21.21
N TYR A 492 -16.16 -50.26 -21.73
CA TYR A 492 -14.88 -50.21 -21.00
C TYR A 492 -14.95 -49.47 -19.66
N TYR A 493 -15.79 -48.45 -19.56
CA TYR A 493 -15.84 -47.54 -18.41
C TYR A 493 -17.22 -47.50 -17.74
N SER A 494 -17.96 -48.61 -17.82
CA SER A 494 -19.35 -48.70 -17.33
C SER A 494 -19.48 -48.23 -15.87
N ASP A 495 -18.53 -48.59 -15.00
CA ASP A 495 -18.53 -48.17 -13.59
C ASP A 495 -18.32 -46.66 -13.42
N ASN A 496 -17.37 -46.06 -14.16
CA ASN A 496 -17.10 -44.62 -14.12
C ASN A 496 -18.32 -43.85 -14.66
N ILE A 497 -18.90 -44.30 -15.77
CA ILE A 497 -20.10 -43.72 -16.39
C ILE A 497 -21.28 -43.74 -15.42
N MET A 498 -21.54 -44.85 -14.75
CA MET A 498 -22.66 -44.97 -13.79
C MET A 498 -22.45 -44.09 -12.55
N LYS A 499 -21.23 -43.99 -12.03
CA LYS A 499 -20.90 -43.09 -10.91
C LYS A 499 -21.02 -41.62 -11.30
N LEU A 500 -20.65 -41.25 -12.54
CA LEU A 500 -20.86 -39.90 -13.04
C LEU A 500 -22.33 -39.61 -13.25
N LYS A 501 -23.11 -40.56 -13.79
CA LYS A 501 -24.57 -40.42 -13.90
C LYS A 501 -25.20 -40.11 -12.55
N GLU A 502 -24.80 -40.83 -11.50
CA GLU A 502 -25.25 -40.54 -10.13
C GLU A 502 -24.84 -39.12 -9.68
N LEU A 503 -23.57 -38.74 -9.89
CA LEU A 503 -23.04 -37.43 -9.52
C LEU A 503 -23.75 -36.27 -10.24
N TYR A 504 -24.15 -36.47 -11.49
CA TYR A 504 -24.90 -35.49 -12.31
C TYR A 504 -26.42 -35.61 -12.14
N GLY A 505 -26.92 -36.30 -11.09
CA GLY A 505 -28.33 -36.28 -10.71
C GLY A 505 -29.21 -37.33 -11.38
N ASN A 506 -28.63 -38.39 -11.93
CA ASN A 506 -29.31 -39.52 -12.57
C ASN A 506 -30.21 -39.14 -13.76
N THR A 507 -29.79 -38.16 -14.56
CA THR A 507 -30.46 -37.83 -15.82
C THR A 507 -30.42 -38.99 -16.82
N ASP A 508 -31.40 -39.05 -17.73
CA ASP A 508 -31.42 -40.08 -18.79
C ASP A 508 -30.25 -39.90 -19.76
N ALA A 509 -30.01 -38.66 -20.22
CA ALA A 509 -28.95 -38.29 -21.14
C ALA A 509 -27.82 -37.47 -20.45
N PRO A 510 -26.56 -37.57 -20.92
CA PRO A 510 -25.41 -36.85 -20.39
C PRO A 510 -25.31 -35.39 -20.89
N ASP A 511 -26.40 -34.62 -20.81
CA ASP A 511 -26.44 -33.25 -21.35
C ASP A 511 -25.55 -32.27 -20.60
N ASP A 512 -25.54 -32.35 -19.27
CA ASP A 512 -24.78 -31.46 -18.41
C ASP A 512 -23.34 -31.92 -18.17
N LEU A 513 -22.95 -33.09 -18.69
CA LEU A 513 -21.60 -33.61 -18.56
C LEU A 513 -20.59 -32.64 -19.17
N ASP A 514 -19.54 -32.27 -18.42
CA ASP A 514 -18.48 -31.42 -18.96
C ASP A 514 -17.78 -32.09 -20.16
N LEU A 515 -17.38 -31.30 -21.16
CA LEU A 515 -16.80 -31.81 -22.41
C LEU A 515 -15.55 -32.67 -22.20
N PHE A 516 -14.66 -32.28 -21.28
CA PHE A 516 -13.39 -33.00 -21.05
C PHE A 516 -13.61 -34.44 -20.56
N PRO A 517 -14.33 -34.71 -19.46
CA PRO A 517 -14.62 -36.09 -19.04
C PRO A 517 -15.47 -36.84 -20.07
N GLY A 518 -16.45 -36.19 -20.71
CA GLY A 518 -17.28 -36.83 -21.72
C GLY A 518 -16.49 -37.36 -22.91
N GLY A 519 -15.62 -36.52 -23.50
CA GLY A 519 -14.80 -36.94 -24.64
C GLY A 519 -13.69 -37.92 -24.27
N LEU A 520 -13.16 -37.87 -23.04
CA LEU A 520 -12.17 -38.86 -22.61
C LEU A 520 -12.80 -40.24 -22.36
N LEU A 521 -14.06 -40.31 -21.90
CA LEU A 521 -14.79 -41.56 -21.74
C LEU A 521 -15.19 -42.21 -23.09
N GLU A 522 -15.17 -41.46 -24.19
CA GLU A 522 -15.31 -42.05 -25.53
C GLU A 522 -14.02 -42.77 -26.00
N THR A 523 -12.91 -42.61 -25.29
CA THR A 523 -11.60 -43.17 -25.68
C THR A 523 -11.67 -44.70 -25.78
N THR A 524 -10.90 -45.25 -26.71
CA THR A 524 -10.73 -46.69 -26.87
C THR A 524 -9.25 -47.00 -27.06
N GLU A 525 -8.90 -48.29 -27.12
CA GLU A 525 -7.55 -48.74 -27.48
C GLU A 525 -7.10 -48.26 -28.88
N ASP A 526 -8.02 -47.76 -29.70
CA ASP A 526 -7.76 -47.18 -31.02
C ASP A 526 -7.40 -45.68 -30.94
N GLY A 527 -7.34 -45.08 -29.74
CA GLY A 527 -7.06 -43.67 -29.51
C GLY A 527 -8.31 -42.86 -29.13
N PRO A 528 -8.30 -41.53 -29.39
CA PRO A 528 -9.37 -40.65 -28.93
C PRO A 528 -10.70 -41.04 -29.57
N GLY A 529 -11.78 -40.88 -28.80
CA GLY A 529 -13.15 -41.13 -29.24
C GLY A 529 -13.60 -40.26 -30.41
N GLU A 530 -14.78 -40.59 -30.97
CA GLU A 530 -15.35 -39.96 -32.16
C GLU A 530 -15.38 -38.42 -32.06
N LEU A 531 -15.78 -37.90 -30.90
CA LEU A 531 -15.90 -36.46 -30.68
C LEU A 531 -14.54 -35.75 -30.70
N PHE A 532 -13.59 -36.20 -29.87
CA PHE A 532 -12.25 -35.60 -29.81
C PHE A 532 -11.50 -35.78 -31.12
N ARG A 533 -11.65 -36.92 -31.78
CA ARG A 533 -11.08 -37.17 -33.11
C ARG A 533 -11.60 -36.15 -34.13
N THR A 534 -12.91 -35.89 -34.13
CA THR A 534 -13.54 -34.91 -35.04
C THR A 534 -13.07 -33.49 -34.77
N ILE A 535 -13.04 -33.06 -33.49
CA ILE A 535 -12.61 -31.71 -33.11
C ILE A 535 -11.14 -31.47 -33.49
N VAL A 536 -10.25 -32.41 -33.16
CA VAL A 536 -8.83 -32.29 -33.44
C VAL A 536 -8.57 -32.30 -34.94
N LEU A 537 -9.14 -33.25 -35.69
CA LEU A 537 -8.97 -33.31 -37.14
C LEU A 537 -9.49 -32.05 -37.83
N ASN A 538 -10.67 -31.56 -37.45
CA ASN A 538 -11.22 -30.32 -37.97
C ASN A 538 -10.28 -29.12 -37.75
N GLN A 539 -9.68 -29.00 -36.55
CA GLN A 539 -8.75 -27.91 -36.25
C GLN A 539 -7.52 -27.93 -37.16
N PHE A 540 -6.85 -29.08 -37.29
CA PHE A 540 -5.65 -29.20 -38.13
C PHE A 540 -5.94 -28.97 -39.61
N LEU A 541 -7.08 -29.45 -40.10
CA LEU A 541 -7.50 -29.18 -41.48
C LEU A 541 -7.74 -27.69 -41.71
N ARG A 542 -8.38 -26.98 -40.76
CA ARG A 542 -8.54 -25.51 -40.87
C ARG A 542 -7.21 -24.78 -40.88
N ILE A 543 -6.26 -25.19 -40.04
CA ILE A 543 -4.91 -24.59 -40.03
C ILE A 543 -4.25 -24.82 -41.38
N ARG A 544 -4.21 -26.06 -41.87
CA ARG A 544 -3.60 -26.41 -43.17
C ARG A 544 -4.21 -25.63 -44.35
N HIS A 545 -5.54 -25.59 -44.44
CA HIS A 545 -6.24 -24.97 -45.56
C HIS A 545 -6.32 -23.44 -45.44
N GLY A 546 -6.33 -22.89 -44.22
CA GLY A 546 -6.36 -21.45 -43.95
C GLY A 546 -4.99 -20.78 -43.86
N ASP A 547 -3.89 -21.53 -44.02
CA ASP A 547 -2.52 -21.02 -44.02
C ASP A 547 -2.01 -20.80 -45.45
N ARG A 548 -1.79 -19.53 -45.80
CA ARG A 548 -1.23 -19.15 -47.11
C ARG A 548 0.22 -19.60 -47.28
N PHE A 549 0.95 -19.72 -46.18
CA PHE A 549 2.35 -20.13 -46.12
C PHE A 549 2.54 -21.65 -45.91
N TRP A 550 1.46 -22.43 -45.95
CA TRP A 550 1.55 -23.88 -45.92
C TRP A 550 2.48 -24.38 -47.04
N TYR A 551 3.40 -25.30 -46.72
CA TYR A 551 4.47 -25.68 -47.65
C TYR A 551 3.97 -26.30 -48.96
N GLU A 552 2.84 -27.00 -48.95
CA GLU A 552 2.23 -27.58 -50.17
C GLU A 552 1.56 -26.52 -51.07
N ASN A 553 1.41 -25.27 -50.61
CA ASN A 553 0.86 -24.16 -51.40
C ASN A 553 1.90 -23.50 -52.33
N TYR A 554 2.96 -24.23 -52.67
CA TYR A 554 4.14 -23.73 -53.40
C TYR A 554 3.79 -23.13 -54.78
N GLU A 555 2.77 -23.65 -55.47
CA GLU A 555 2.37 -23.14 -56.79
C GLU A 555 1.74 -21.74 -56.73
N GLN A 556 1.09 -21.38 -55.63
CA GLN A 556 0.37 -20.11 -55.49
C GLN A 556 1.17 -19.08 -54.70
N ASN A 557 1.90 -19.49 -53.66
CA ASN A 557 2.65 -18.57 -52.80
C ASN A 557 4.07 -18.29 -53.31
N GLY A 558 4.64 -19.15 -54.16
CA GLY A 558 6.00 -19.00 -54.70
C GLY A 558 7.11 -19.06 -53.63
N VAL A 559 6.80 -19.52 -52.42
CA VAL A 559 7.74 -19.59 -51.28
C VAL A 559 8.66 -20.80 -51.39
N TYR A 560 8.14 -21.89 -51.95
CA TYR A 560 8.85 -23.16 -52.14
C TYR A 560 8.92 -23.54 -53.62
N THR A 561 9.99 -24.25 -54.01
CA THR A 561 10.02 -24.95 -55.30
C THR A 561 9.50 -26.38 -55.16
N LYS A 562 9.17 -27.03 -56.28
CA LYS A 562 8.72 -28.43 -56.24
C LYS A 562 9.81 -29.35 -55.69
N GLU A 563 11.07 -29.09 -56.01
CA GLU A 563 12.22 -29.85 -55.51
C GLU A 563 12.41 -29.66 -54.00
N GLU A 564 12.20 -28.45 -53.48
CA GLU A 564 12.20 -28.21 -52.02
C GLU A 564 11.07 -28.99 -51.34
N VAL A 565 9.85 -28.97 -51.90
CA VAL A 565 8.71 -29.73 -51.37
C VAL A 565 8.98 -31.23 -51.37
N ASP A 566 9.56 -31.77 -52.44
CA ASP A 566 9.91 -33.20 -52.51
C ASP A 566 10.97 -33.59 -51.46
N GLN A 567 11.92 -32.68 -51.18
CA GLN A 567 12.88 -32.88 -50.08
C GLN A 567 12.19 -32.82 -48.70
N ILE A 568 11.29 -31.86 -48.49
CA ILE A 568 10.50 -31.73 -47.26
C ILE A 568 9.68 -33.01 -47.02
N ASP A 569 9.00 -33.52 -48.04
CA ASP A 569 8.18 -34.74 -47.96
C ASP A 569 9.00 -35.99 -47.63
N SER A 570 10.25 -36.04 -48.08
CA SER A 570 11.18 -37.13 -47.73
C SER A 570 11.73 -37.06 -46.30
N THR A 571 11.68 -35.89 -45.66
CA THR A 571 12.26 -35.70 -44.31
C THR A 571 11.35 -36.30 -43.25
N THR A 572 11.90 -37.10 -42.35
CA THR A 572 11.21 -37.66 -41.18
C THR A 572 11.77 -37.07 -39.89
N PHE A 573 11.05 -37.26 -38.78
CA PHE A 573 11.59 -36.84 -37.48
C PHE A 573 12.83 -37.65 -37.06
N PHE A 574 13.02 -38.86 -37.60
CA PHE A 574 14.27 -39.61 -37.43
C PHE A 574 15.47 -38.86 -38.01
N ASP A 575 15.34 -38.30 -39.22
CA ASP A 575 16.41 -37.54 -39.87
C ASP A 575 16.79 -36.28 -39.07
N VAL A 576 15.78 -35.62 -38.48
CA VAL A 576 15.98 -34.47 -37.57
C VAL A 576 16.79 -34.88 -36.35
N LEU A 577 16.46 -36.02 -35.73
CA LEU A 577 17.17 -36.52 -34.55
C LEU A 577 18.61 -36.95 -34.91
N GLU A 578 18.80 -37.64 -36.04
CA GLU A 578 20.13 -38.09 -36.49
C GLU A 578 21.07 -36.90 -36.77
N ALA A 579 20.53 -35.85 -37.37
CA ALA A 579 21.26 -34.61 -37.64
C ALA A 579 21.69 -33.87 -36.35
N THR A 580 20.92 -33.98 -35.28
CA THR A 580 21.05 -33.11 -34.08
C THR A 580 21.57 -33.81 -32.83
N THR A 581 21.61 -35.15 -32.83
CA THR A 581 21.98 -35.97 -31.68
C THR A 581 22.84 -37.15 -32.12
N ASP A 582 23.50 -37.81 -31.16
CA ASP A 582 24.21 -39.07 -31.37
C ASP A 582 23.41 -40.26 -30.80
N PHE A 583 22.07 -40.12 -30.78
CA PHE A 583 21.17 -41.11 -30.21
C PHE A 583 21.17 -42.44 -30.99
N TYR A 584 21.58 -42.47 -32.26
CA TYR A 584 21.55 -43.64 -33.10
C TYR A 584 22.95 -43.97 -33.65
N ASP A 585 23.29 -45.26 -33.66
CA ASP A 585 24.54 -45.77 -34.22
C ASP A 585 24.22 -47.01 -35.07
N ALA A 586 24.24 -46.84 -36.39
CA ALA A 586 23.93 -47.88 -37.36
C ALA A 586 24.90 -49.09 -37.31
N GLN A 587 26.14 -48.91 -36.83
CA GLN A 587 27.11 -50.00 -36.70
C GLN A 587 26.84 -50.85 -35.46
N LEU A 588 26.23 -50.26 -34.43
CA LEU A 588 25.87 -50.95 -33.19
C LEU A 588 24.42 -51.46 -33.21
N MET A 589 23.53 -50.87 -34.04
CA MET A 589 22.10 -51.17 -34.15
C MET A 589 21.69 -51.31 -35.63
N PRO A 590 21.88 -52.48 -36.26
CA PRO A 590 21.76 -52.66 -37.71
C PRO A 590 20.33 -52.82 -38.27
N ASP A 591 19.28 -52.73 -37.45
CA ASP A 591 17.92 -53.02 -37.90
C ASP A 591 17.25 -51.85 -38.63
N SER A 592 16.79 -52.13 -39.85
CA SER A 592 16.22 -51.20 -40.83
C SER A 592 14.87 -50.56 -40.47
N ASN A 593 14.35 -50.74 -39.25
CA ASN A 593 12.98 -50.36 -38.86
C ASN A 593 12.90 -49.21 -37.82
N VAL A 594 13.98 -48.43 -37.61
CA VAL A 594 14.02 -47.27 -36.68
C VAL A 594 13.37 -45.99 -37.26
N MET A 595 12.86 -46.03 -38.50
CA MET A 595 12.32 -44.85 -39.19
C MET A 595 11.09 -44.20 -38.51
N ASN A 596 10.38 -44.91 -37.63
CA ASN A 596 9.23 -44.35 -36.90
C ASN A 596 9.53 -44.16 -35.41
N VAL A 597 9.90 -42.94 -35.04
CA VAL A 597 10.29 -42.56 -33.68
C VAL A 597 9.11 -42.27 -32.74
N PHE A 598 7.86 -42.41 -33.19
CA PHE A 598 6.64 -42.21 -32.38
C PHE A 598 6.01 -43.50 -31.85
N SER A 599 6.58 -44.66 -32.20
CA SER A 599 6.10 -45.97 -31.74
C SER A 599 7.26 -46.82 -31.25
N CYS A 600 7.02 -47.52 -30.15
CA CYS A 600 7.80 -48.66 -29.72
C CYS A 600 7.58 -49.83 -30.71
N GLY A 601 8.64 -50.38 -31.31
CA GLY A 601 8.59 -51.69 -31.98
C GLY A 601 8.20 -51.74 -33.47
N GLY A 602 9.12 -51.38 -34.37
CA GLY A 602 9.27 -52.03 -35.68
C GLY A 602 9.98 -53.40 -35.62
N PHE A 603 9.90 -54.09 -34.49
CA PHE A 603 10.74 -55.25 -34.17
C PHE A 603 9.85 -56.44 -33.78
N GLY A 604 9.75 -57.43 -34.68
CA GLY A 604 9.46 -58.82 -34.34
C GLY A 604 8.16 -59.11 -33.57
N GLY A 605 7.03 -59.07 -34.26
CA GLY A 605 5.79 -59.70 -33.78
C GLY A 605 4.77 -59.69 -34.91
N ASN A 606 4.55 -60.84 -35.54
CA ASN A 606 3.50 -61.00 -36.53
C ASN A 606 2.19 -60.41 -36.00
N GLY A 607 1.56 -59.55 -36.81
CA GLY A 607 0.15 -59.21 -36.67
C GLY A 607 -0.67 -60.49 -36.71
N GLY A 608 -0.98 -61.01 -35.52
CA GLY A 608 -1.91 -62.10 -35.30
C GLY A 608 -3.04 -61.56 -34.44
N SER A 609 -4.25 -61.58 -35.00
CA SER A 609 -5.52 -61.35 -34.32
C SER A 609 -5.57 -62.00 -32.94
N PRO A 610 -6.20 -61.38 -31.92
CA PRO A 610 -6.41 -62.02 -30.63
C PRO A 610 -7.52 -63.06 -30.77
N ASP A 611 -7.15 -64.28 -31.18
CA ASP A 611 -8.05 -65.43 -31.02
C ASP A 611 -8.08 -65.84 -29.55
N SER A 612 -9.24 -65.62 -28.94
CA SER A 612 -9.63 -66.17 -27.65
C SER A 612 -9.59 -67.69 -27.68
N ASN A 613 -8.67 -68.31 -26.93
CA ASN A 613 -8.85 -69.56 -26.16
C ASN A 613 -7.49 -70.25 -25.92
N SER A 614 -6.98 -70.21 -24.69
CA SER A 614 -6.38 -71.40 -24.09
C SER A 614 -6.26 -71.23 -22.59
N THR A 615 -7.04 -72.05 -21.90
CA THR A 615 -6.97 -72.37 -20.48
C THR A 615 -5.58 -72.83 -20.05
N SER A 616 -5.26 -72.51 -18.80
CA SER A 616 -4.20 -73.06 -17.97
C SER A 616 -3.88 -74.54 -18.21
N ASP A 617 -2.61 -74.86 -18.41
CA ASP A 617 -2.06 -76.14 -17.95
C ASP A 617 -0.59 -75.97 -17.51
N MET A 618 -0.35 -76.24 -16.23
CA MET A 618 0.96 -76.43 -15.62
C MET A 618 1.47 -77.84 -15.97
N ASN A 619 2.65 -77.94 -16.58
CA ASN A 619 3.71 -78.93 -16.33
C ASN A 619 4.51 -79.22 -17.60
N SER A 620 5.74 -78.72 -17.68
CA SER A 620 6.83 -79.50 -18.28
C SER A 620 8.18 -79.00 -17.76
N THR A 621 8.85 -79.87 -17.02
CA THR A 621 10.25 -79.77 -16.64
C THR A 621 11.13 -80.07 -17.86
N ALA A 622 11.83 -79.06 -18.38
CA ALA A 622 12.95 -79.25 -19.29
C ALA A 622 14.07 -78.24 -18.94
N ALA A 623 15.30 -78.76 -18.86
CA ALA A 623 16.51 -78.05 -18.45
C ALA A 623 16.89 -76.90 -19.41
N PRO A 624 17.57 -75.85 -18.93
CA PRO A 624 17.94 -74.71 -19.75
C PRO A 624 19.20 -75.03 -20.57
N THR A 625 19.04 -75.23 -21.88
CA THR A 625 20.15 -75.21 -22.82
C THR A 625 20.30 -73.84 -23.47
N THR A 626 21.55 -73.38 -23.46
CA THR A 626 22.16 -72.33 -24.30
C THR A 626 21.69 -70.89 -24.12
N GLN A 627 22.54 -70.12 -23.45
CA GLN A 627 22.62 -68.66 -23.48
C GLN A 627 22.56 -68.14 -24.93
N GLN A 628 21.47 -67.48 -25.29
CA GLN A 628 21.51 -66.42 -26.31
C GLN A 628 22.14 -65.17 -25.68
N PRO A 629 23.05 -64.46 -26.38
CA PRO A 629 23.56 -63.19 -25.88
C PRO A 629 22.41 -62.17 -25.86
N ALA A 630 22.27 -61.45 -24.75
CA ALA A 630 21.28 -60.39 -24.56
C ALA A 630 21.57 -59.21 -25.51
N SER A 631 21.04 -59.30 -26.73
CA SER A 631 20.88 -58.18 -27.65
C SER A 631 19.39 -57.93 -27.77
N ASP A 632 18.89 -56.85 -27.17
CA ASP A 632 17.81 -56.01 -27.73
C ASP A 632 17.40 -54.90 -26.76
N CYS A 633 17.36 -53.66 -27.26
CA CYS A 633 16.82 -52.51 -26.56
C CYS A 633 15.29 -52.62 -26.51
N ALA A 634 14.76 -53.48 -25.63
CA ALA A 634 13.31 -53.69 -25.52
C ALA A 634 12.60 -52.41 -25.07
N CYS A 635 11.40 -52.18 -25.61
CA CYS A 635 10.52 -51.11 -25.14
C CYS A 635 10.02 -51.45 -23.74
N VAL A 636 9.99 -50.46 -22.87
CA VAL A 636 9.62 -50.64 -21.45
C VAL A 636 8.29 -49.97 -21.20
N ASP A 637 7.36 -50.73 -20.63
CA ASP A 637 6.13 -50.17 -20.08
C ASP A 637 6.50 -49.17 -18.99
N PRO A 638 5.73 -48.09 -18.81
CA PRO A 638 5.97 -47.14 -17.73
C PRO A 638 5.65 -47.74 -16.34
N ASP A 639 5.71 -49.07 -16.10
CA ASP A 639 5.42 -49.66 -14.79
C ASP A 639 6.48 -49.27 -13.75
N PHE A 640 6.11 -48.33 -12.90
CA PHE A 640 6.96 -47.71 -11.89
C PHE A 640 6.52 -48.04 -10.45
N GLU A 641 5.54 -48.93 -10.26
CA GLU A 641 4.97 -49.26 -8.94
C GLU A 641 5.20 -50.73 -8.51
N THR A 642 5.48 -51.65 -9.45
CA THR A 642 5.88 -53.01 -9.10
C THR A 642 7.41 -53.13 -8.97
N PRO A 643 7.94 -53.70 -7.87
CA PRO A 643 9.30 -54.23 -7.90
C PRO A 643 9.25 -55.43 -8.85
N ALA A 644 9.77 -55.27 -10.07
CA ALA A 644 9.86 -56.37 -11.02
C ALA A 644 10.56 -57.55 -10.33
N SER A 645 9.84 -58.66 -10.16
CA SER A 645 10.31 -59.85 -9.45
C SER A 645 11.39 -60.62 -10.21
N ASP A 646 11.82 -60.13 -11.37
CA ASP A 646 12.97 -60.63 -12.11
C ASP A 646 13.80 -59.44 -12.63
N TYR A 647 15.04 -59.35 -12.13
CA TYR A 647 16.11 -58.41 -12.50
C TYR A 647 15.96 -56.92 -12.16
N ASN A 648 16.45 -56.51 -10.96
CA ASN A 648 17.28 -55.31 -10.74
C ASN A 648 16.85 -53.95 -11.36
N THR A 649 15.57 -53.71 -11.63
CA THR A 649 15.06 -52.41 -12.09
C THR A 649 14.71 -51.54 -10.88
N GLY A 650 15.40 -50.40 -10.81
CA GLY A 650 15.51 -49.55 -9.62
C GLY A 650 14.33 -48.61 -9.42
N VAL A 651 14.10 -48.28 -8.17
CA VAL A 651 13.06 -47.40 -7.63
C VAL A 651 13.11 -46.02 -8.30
N LEU A 652 11.97 -45.55 -8.84
CA LEU A 652 11.76 -44.14 -9.19
C LEU A 652 11.51 -43.30 -7.93
N GLU A 653 11.95 -42.04 -7.96
CA GLU A 653 11.71 -41.10 -6.87
C GLU A 653 10.21 -40.94 -6.59
N LYS A 654 9.82 -40.91 -5.30
CA LYS A 654 8.45 -40.58 -4.89
C LYS A 654 8.17 -39.10 -5.14
N CYS A 655 6.93 -38.75 -5.50
CA CYS A 655 6.54 -37.35 -5.65
C CYS A 655 6.66 -36.60 -4.32
N VAL A 656 7.27 -35.41 -4.34
CA VAL A 656 7.31 -34.54 -3.16
C VAL A 656 5.89 -34.15 -2.76
N GLU A 657 5.60 -34.28 -1.47
CA GLU A 657 4.29 -33.99 -0.87
C GLU A 657 3.81 -32.55 -1.16
N LEU A 658 2.49 -32.37 -1.12
CA LEU A 658 1.87 -31.07 -1.24
C LEU A 658 2.36 -30.15 -0.11
N LYS A 659 2.73 -28.92 -0.49
CA LYS A 659 3.07 -27.82 0.41
C LYS A 659 2.36 -26.56 -0.06
N HIS A 660 2.21 -25.59 0.84
CA HIS A 660 1.65 -24.28 0.54
C HIS A 660 2.75 -23.22 0.39
N TYR A 661 2.54 -22.26 -0.51
CA TYR A 661 3.40 -21.09 -0.64
C TYR A 661 2.86 -19.98 0.25
N ASP A 662 3.64 -19.56 1.25
CA ASP A 662 3.37 -18.36 2.03
C ASP A 662 4.35 -17.26 1.62
N TYR A 663 3.84 -16.26 0.89
CA TYR A 663 4.65 -15.14 0.40
C TYR A 663 5.09 -14.18 1.51
N PHE A 664 4.48 -14.27 2.69
CA PHE A 664 4.78 -13.40 3.83
C PHE A 664 5.66 -14.09 4.88
N GLN A 665 5.94 -15.38 4.73
CA GLN A 665 6.79 -16.15 5.62
C GLN A 665 8.19 -15.52 5.73
N GLY A 666 8.66 -15.32 6.97
CA GLY A 666 9.94 -14.68 7.27
C GLY A 666 9.92 -13.15 7.19
N SER A 667 8.80 -12.55 6.78
CA SER A 667 8.59 -11.09 6.72
C SER A 667 7.75 -10.55 7.88
N GLU A 668 7.22 -11.40 8.77
CA GLU A 668 6.30 -11.04 9.84
C GLU A 668 6.97 -10.11 10.86
N ALA A 669 8.15 -10.49 11.36
CA ALA A 669 8.90 -9.69 12.33
C ALA A 669 9.37 -8.34 11.74
N PRO A 670 10.02 -8.31 10.55
CA PRO A 670 10.37 -7.06 9.88
C PRO A 670 9.16 -6.15 9.61
N TYR A 671 8.01 -6.72 9.23
CA TYR A 671 6.79 -5.96 9.01
C TYR A 671 6.27 -5.33 10.31
N ILE A 672 6.18 -6.10 11.40
CA ILE A 672 5.76 -5.59 12.71
C ILE A 672 6.71 -4.48 13.19
N ILE A 673 8.02 -4.69 13.09
CA ILE A 673 9.03 -3.68 13.45
C ILE A 673 8.83 -2.40 12.62
N THR A 674 8.56 -2.53 11.32
CA THR A 674 8.30 -1.41 10.43
C THR A 674 7.05 -0.63 10.86
N ILE A 675 5.95 -1.32 11.17
CA ILE A 675 4.73 -0.67 11.66
C ILE A 675 4.96 0.03 13.01
N ILE A 676 5.66 -0.63 13.95
CA ILE A 676 6.02 -0.04 15.24
C ILE A 676 6.90 1.20 15.02
N ALA A 677 7.89 1.14 14.14
CA ALA A 677 8.75 2.29 13.83
C ALA A 677 7.97 3.47 13.26
N VAL A 678 6.99 3.21 12.37
CA VAL A 678 6.10 4.24 11.83
C VAL A 678 5.24 4.86 12.94
N ILE A 679 4.65 4.05 13.83
CA ILE A 679 3.84 4.55 14.96
C ILE A 679 4.69 5.33 15.96
N LEU A 680 5.89 4.85 16.28
CA LEU A 680 6.81 5.48 17.22
C LEU A 680 7.53 6.70 16.63
N SER A 681 7.44 6.96 15.33
CA SER A 681 8.08 8.14 14.71
C SER A 681 7.57 9.46 15.31
N LEU A 682 6.25 9.58 15.54
CA LEU A 682 5.62 10.78 16.11
C LEU A 682 5.93 10.95 17.62
N PRO A 683 5.67 9.95 18.50
CA PRO A 683 6.10 10.01 19.89
C PRO A 683 7.61 10.15 20.06
N GLY A 684 8.39 9.52 19.18
CA GLY A 684 9.86 9.60 19.16
C GLY A 684 10.33 11.02 18.82
N ALA A 685 9.71 11.67 17.83
CA ALA A 685 9.98 13.08 17.53
C ALA A 685 9.59 14.01 18.69
N ILE A 686 8.43 13.77 19.32
CA ILE A 686 7.99 14.53 20.51
C ILE A 686 8.97 14.29 21.68
N GLY A 687 9.37 13.05 21.92
CA GLY A 687 10.33 12.67 22.96
C GLY A 687 11.70 13.30 22.73
N LEU A 688 12.18 13.32 21.49
CA LEU A 688 13.41 14.01 21.09
C LEU A 688 13.30 15.52 21.33
N MET A 689 12.18 16.14 20.93
CA MET A 689 11.93 17.56 21.21
C MET A 689 11.93 17.85 22.71
N LEU A 690 11.29 17.01 23.52
CA LEU A 690 11.31 17.13 24.98
C LEU A 690 12.70 16.92 25.57
N LEU A 691 13.49 15.97 25.04
CA LEU A 691 14.87 15.75 25.43
C LEU A 691 15.73 16.98 25.12
N LEU A 692 15.61 17.54 23.91
CA LEU A 692 16.30 18.75 23.49
C LEU A 692 15.94 19.94 24.39
N VAL A 693 14.66 20.08 24.76
CA VAL A 693 14.21 21.09 25.73
C VAL A 693 14.84 20.84 27.11
N ARG A 694 14.90 19.59 27.58
CA ARG A 694 15.52 19.24 28.87
C ARG A 694 17.03 19.48 28.89
N LEU A 695 17.72 19.15 27.80
CA LEU A 695 19.15 19.42 27.63
C LEU A 695 19.44 20.91 27.58
N ARG A 696 18.58 21.69 26.89
CA ARG A 696 18.65 23.16 26.90
C ARG A 696 18.42 23.73 28.30
N HIS A 697 17.45 23.20 29.05
CA HIS A 697 17.22 23.61 30.43
C HIS A 697 18.40 23.25 31.35
N ARG A 698 19.01 22.05 31.20
CA ARG A 698 20.23 21.69 31.92
C ARG A 698 21.43 22.57 31.53
N SER A 699 21.55 22.98 30.27
CA SER A 699 22.58 23.94 29.84
C SER A 699 22.34 25.34 30.43
N LEU A 700 21.08 25.78 30.50
CA LEU A 700 20.71 27.05 31.14
C LEU A 700 20.89 27.01 32.67
N SER A 701 20.45 25.96 33.35
CA SER A 701 20.75 25.72 34.76
C SER A 701 22.25 25.53 35.00
N GLY A 702 22.98 24.91 34.06
CA GLY A 702 24.43 24.78 34.03
C GLY A 702 25.15 26.13 33.95
N LYS A 703 24.59 27.08 33.20
CA LYS A 703 25.04 28.49 33.20
C LYS A 703 24.69 29.22 34.49
N VAL A 704 23.67 28.78 35.24
CA VAL A 704 23.44 29.22 36.63
C VAL A 704 24.47 28.57 37.58
N THR A 705 24.95 27.35 37.30
CA THR A 705 26.04 26.70 38.05
C THR A 705 27.44 27.22 37.72
N GLN A 706 27.60 28.02 36.66
CA GLN A 706 28.81 28.82 36.41
C GLN A 706 28.78 30.16 37.17
N SER A 707 28.16 30.15 38.35
CA SER A 707 28.24 31.17 39.37
C SER A 707 29.28 30.80 40.44
N THR A 708 30.48 30.45 40.02
CA THR A 708 31.67 30.47 40.88
C THR A 708 32.28 31.87 41.01
N ASN A 709 31.63 32.89 40.42
CA ASN A 709 32.07 34.29 40.42
C ASN A 709 30.97 35.27 40.90
N LEU A 710 30.03 34.84 41.75
CA LEU A 710 29.24 35.82 42.51
C LEU A 710 30.12 36.36 43.64
N PRO A 711 30.27 37.69 43.78
CA PRO A 711 31.04 38.26 44.88
C PRO A 711 30.45 37.80 46.22
N PRO A 712 31.30 37.56 47.24
CA PRO A 712 30.85 37.12 48.55
C PRO A 712 29.74 38.05 49.03
N ALA A 713 28.62 37.46 49.45
CA ALA A 713 27.50 38.23 49.98
C ALA A 713 27.99 38.98 51.23
N GLY A 714 27.56 40.25 51.37
CA GLY A 714 27.85 41.01 52.59
C GLY A 714 27.19 40.37 53.82
N PRO A 715 27.54 40.80 55.04
CA PRO A 715 26.97 40.24 56.28
C PRO A 715 25.44 40.33 56.35
N ASP A 716 24.83 41.25 55.60
CA ASP A 716 23.38 41.49 55.54
C ASP A 716 22.77 41.15 54.15
N GLU A 717 23.43 40.30 53.34
CA GLU A 717 22.94 39.92 52.01
C GLU A 717 23.01 38.41 51.76
N PHE A 718 22.07 37.87 50.98
CA PHE A 718 22.15 36.49 50.47
C PHE A 718 21.50 36.34 49.09
N TYR A 719 21.91 35.29 48.36
CA TYR A 719 21.39 34.97 47.03
C TYR A 719 20.37 33.83 47.09
N ALA A 720 19.30 33.94 46.30
CA ALA A 720 18.26 32.92 46.21
C ALA A 720 17.58 32.96 44.83
N THR A 721 16.73 31.96 44.54
CA THR A 721 15.83 32.00 43.38
C THR A 721 14.40 32.21 43.87
N GLU A 722 13.78 33.33 43.50
CA GLU A 722 12.39 33.65 43.83
C GLU A 722 11.43 32.95 42.87
N TRP A 723 10.37 32.37 43.42
CA TRP A 723 9.24 31.86 42.65
C TRP A 723 8.16 32.93 42.50
N VAL A 724 7.71 33.17 41.26
CA VAL A 724 6.78 34.29 40.92
C VAL A 724 5.35 33.79 40.64
N GLY A 725 5.18 32.49 40.35
CA GLY A 725 3.87 31.87 40.09
C GLY A 725 3.92 30.77 39.03
N ARG A 726 2.74 30.33 38.55
CA ARG A 726 2.60 29.42 37.40
C ARG A 726 2.19 30.21 36.16
N THR A 727 2.88 30.00 35.05
CA THR A 727 2.47 30.56 33.75
C THR A 727 1.20 29.89 33.21
N SER A 728 0.57 30.51 32.21
CA SER A 728 -0.62 30.01 31.49
C SER A 728 -0.46 28.60 30.91
N TYR A 729 0.77 28.10 30.81
CA TYR A 729 1.15 26.79 30.26
C TYR A 729 1.63 25.79 31.33
N GLY A 730 1.47 26.11 32.62
CA GLY A 730 1.79 25.20 33.72
C GLY A 730 3.29 25.10 34.09
N LEU A 731 4.16 25.91 33.48
CA LEU A 731 5.58 25.99 33.84
C LEU A 731 5.78 26.94 35.04
N LEU A 732 6.64 26.54 35.98
CA LEU A 732 7.08 27.33 37.13
C LEU A 732 7.88 28.53 36.63
N ASP A 733 7.40 29.75 36.88
CA ASP A 733 8.17 30.97 36.59
C ASP A 733 9.03 31.32 37.81
N SER A 734 10.35 31.42 37.59
CA SER A 734 11.32 31.63 38.65
C SER A 734 12.43 32.56 38.19
N ARG A 735 12.94 33.40 39.08
CA ARG A 735 14.00 34.37 38.79
C ARG A 735 15.06 34.39 39.88
N SER A 736 16.32 34.49 39.48
CA SER A 736 17.43 34.62 40.44
C SER A 736 17.45 36.04 41.03
N VAL A 737 17.50 36.12 42.36
CA VAL A 737 17.42 37.35 43.14
C VAL A 737 18.53 37.45 44.18
N LYS A 738 18.87 38.68 44.55
CA LYS A 738 19.72 39.04 45.68
C LYS A 738 18.84 39.72 46.73
N VAL A 739 18.82 39.18 47.95
CA VAL A 739 18.04 39.73 49.06
C VAL A 739 18.99 40.54 49.95
N CYS A 740 18.72 41.84 50.09
CA CYS A 740 19.50 42.78 50.89
C CYS A 740 18.66 43.26 52.08
N MET A 741 19.20 43.11 53.28
CA MET A 741 18.57 43.55 54.53
C MET A 741 19.09 44.95 54.89
N ASP A 742 18.20 45.95 54.92
CA ASP A 742 18.53 47.32 55.28
C ASP A 742 18.03 47.62 56.70
N SER A 743 18.93 47.47 57.66
CA SER A 743 18.69 47.68 59.10
C SER A 743 18.45 49.15 59.47
N THR A 744 18.92 50.10 58.67
CA THR A 744 18.74 51.54 58.94
C THR A 744 17.38 52.06 58.49
N ARG A 745 16.85 51.50 57.40
CA ARG A 745 15.55 51.90 56.83
C ARG A 745 14.42 50.94 57.20
N HIS A 746 14.71 49.88 57.95
CA HIS A 746 13.80 48.79 58.31
C HIS A 746 13.13 48.18 57.07
N LYS A 747 13.92 47.74 56.07
CA LYS A 747 13.41 47.21 54.79
C LYS A 747 14.15 45.97 54.33
N LEU A 748 13.43 45.06 53.68
CA LEU A 748 13.98 43.93 52.95
C LEU A 748 13.85 44.19 51.44
N ASN A 749 14.98 44.36 50.76
CA ASN A 749 15.02 44.63 49.32
C ASN A 749 15.36 43.36 48.54
N VAL A 750 14.45 42.92 47.68
CA VAL A 750 14.69 41.83 46.72
C VAL A 750 15.10 42.47 45.40
N MET A 751 16.36 42.27 45.01
CA MET A 751 16.97 42.84 43.82
C MET A 751 17.24 41.75 42.78
N ASN A 752 17.28 42.11 41.50
CA ASN A 752 17.79 41.21 40.46
C ASN A 752 19.33 41.16 40.51
N LEU A 753 19.93 40.25 39.75
CA LEU A 753 21.40 40.12 39.65
C LEU A 753 22.11 41.37 39.05
N LYS A 754 21.36 42.38 38.59
CA LYS A 754 21.87 43.68 38.11
C LYS A 754 21.70 44.81 39.16
N ASN A 755 21.43 44.46 40.43
CA ASN A 755 21.16 45.40 41.54
C ASN A 755 19.97 46.34 41.33
N GLN A 756 19.01 45.97 40.46
CA GLN A 756 17.75 46.70 40.36
C GLN A 756 16.76 46.11 41.35
N VAL A 757 16.10 46.97 42.12
CA VAL A 757 15.10 46.55 43.10
C VAL A 757 13.85 46.04 42.37
N VAL A 758 13.53 44.77 42.57
CA VAL A 758 12.36 44.10 41.98
C VAL A 758 11.17 44.12 42.93
N ARG A 759 11.45 44.01 44.25
CA ARG A 759 10.43 44.04 45.29
C ARG A 759 11.02 44.58 46.59
N ILE A 760 10.22 45.34 47.34
CA ILE A 760 10.58 45.88 48.66
C ILE A 760 9.53 45.43 49.66
N ILE A 761 9.96 44.87 50.78
CA ILE A 761 9.09 44.54 51.93
C ILE A 761 9.45 45.52 53.05
N ASP A 762 8.49 46.34 53.47
CA ASP A 762 8.68 47.38 54.50
C ASP A 762 8.37 46.80 55.89
N LEU A 763 9.28 46.96 56.86
CA LEU A 763 9.22 46.37 58.20
C LEU A 763 9.09 47.42 59.32
N ARG A 764 8.81 48.68 58.99
CA ARG A 764 8.66 49.76 59.99
C ARG A 764 7.43 49.55 60.87
N LEU A 765 7.61 49.56 62.20
CA LEU A 765 6.54 49.60 63.21
C LEU A 765 5.91 51.00 63.23
N ARG A 766 4.59 51.13 63.04
CA ARG A 766 3.95 52.44 62.82
C ARG A 766 2.77 52.81 63.72
N SER A 767 2.47 52.05 64.76
CA SER A 767 1.46 52.39 65.78
C SER A 767 1.98 52.15 67.20
N LYS A 768 1.56 52.98 68.16
CA LYS A 768 1.79 52.81 69.61
C LYS A 768 0.71 51.94 70.29
N GLU A 769 -0.33 51.51 69.57
CA GLU A 769 -1.48 50.78 70.11
C GLU A 769 -1.42 49.26 69.94
N ASP A 770 -0.44 48.73 69.18
CA ASP A 770 -0.16 47.30 69.19
C ASP A 770 0.77 46.96 70.37
N ALA A 771 0.18 46.67 71.53
CA ALA A 771 0.93 46.22 72.71
C ALA A 771 1.58 44.81 72.53
N GLU A 772 1.42 44.18 71.37
CA GLU A 772 2.08 42.93 70.99
C GLU A 772 3.07 43.14 69.82
N ARG A 773 4.30 42.65 69.95
CA ARG A 773 5.30 42.70 68.86
C ARG A 773 4.79 41.92 67.62
N PRO A 774 4.80 42.49 66.40
CA PRO A 774 4.27 41.83 65.21
C PRO A 774 5.07 40.58 64.84
N LYS A 775 4.38 39.56 64.31
CA LYS A 775 4.94 38.24 63.99
C LYS A 775 5.29 38.14 62.51
N ALA A 776 6.53 37.75 62.20
CA ALA A 776 6.92 37.32 60.86
C ALA A 776 6.90 35.79 60.80
N HIS A 777 6.12 35.22 59.89
CA HIS A 777 6.03 33.77 59.71
C HIS A 777 7.05 33.33 58.66
N VAL A 778 8.01 32.48 59.08
CA VAL A 778 8.99 31.89 58.18
C VAL A 778 8.82 30.38 58.21
N THR A 779 8.51 29.81 57.05
CA THR A 779 8.29 28.37 56.87
C THR A 779 9.47 27.77 56.10
N ARG A 780 10.02 26.66 56.59
CA ARG A 780 11.08 25.89 55.92
C ARG A 780 10.53 24.60 55.33
N SER A 781 11.09 24.17 54.21
CA SER A 781 10.74 22.88 53.58
C SER A 781 11.26 21.67 54.35
N GLY A 782 10.44 20.62 54.41
CA GLY A 782 10.70 19.33 55.06
C GLY A 782 11.11 18.18 54.16
N ASP A 783 10.91 18.30 52.85
CA ASP A 783 11.15 17.23 51.89
C ASP A 783 12.16 17.65 50.79
N LYS A 784 12.64 16.65 50.03
CA LYS A 784 13.53 16.77 48.86
C LYS A 784 14.74 17.71 49.01
N GLY A 785 15.44 17.57 50.13
CA GLY A 785 16.72 18.23 50.35
C GLY A 785 16.62 19.62 50.97
N HIS A 786 15.45 19.99 51.52
CA HIS A 786 15.30 21.13 52.43
C HIS A 786 15.73 22.48 51.79
N LYS A 787 15.35 22.72 50.54
CA LYS A 787 15.88 23.84 49.74
C LYS A 787 14.99 25.07 49.67
N LEU A 788 13.77 25.00 50.18
CA LEU A 788 12.80 26.09 50.12
C LEU A 788 12.60 26.77 51.48
N MET A 789 12.37 28.08 51.40
CA MET A 789 11.97 28.94 52.51
C MET A 789 10.90 29.92 52.03
N MET A 790 9.82 30.05 52.79
CA MET A 790 8.74 30.98 52.53
C MET A 790 8.68 32.02 53.65
N ILE A 791 8.61 33.29 53.27
CA ILE A 791 8.46 34.41 54.21
C ILE A 791 7.08 35.01 53.97
N SER A 792 6.25 34.98 55.01
CA SER A 792 4.86 35.43 54.99
C SER A 792 4.66 36.63 55.90
N LYS A 793 4.19 37.73 55.30
CA LYS A 793 3.78 38.96 56.00
C LYS A 793 2.28 39.16 55.75
N PRO A 794 1.43 39.23 56.80
CA PRO A 794 0.00 39.46 56.62
C PRO A 794 -0.28 40.70 55.79
N GLY A 795 -1.14 40.58 54.77
CA GLY A 795 -1.56 41.67 53.89
C GLY A 795 -0.65 41.94 52.68
N GLU A 796 0.47 41.23 52.52
CA GLU A 796 1.32 41.27 51.32
C GLU A 796 1.41 39.89 50.63
N ILE A 797 1.92 39.85 49.39
CA ILE A 797 2.19 38.61 48.66
C ILE A 797 3.26 37.80 49.42
N ASP A 798 3.26 36.47 49.38
CA ASP A 798 4.32 35.69 50.05
C ASP A 798 5.64 35.74 49.26
N LEU A 799 6.79 35.68 49.94
CA LEU A 799 8.10 35.60 49.28
C LEU A 799 8.64 34.17 49.40
N VAL A 800 8.61 33.41 48.31
CA VAL A 800 9.06 32.00 48.28
C VAL A 800 10.42 31.91 47.59
N LEU A 801 11.42 31.42 48.32
CA LEU A 801 12.82 31.41 47.93
C LEU A 801 13.37 29.98 47.88
N TYR A 802 14.01 29.65 46.76
CA TYR A 802 14.70 28.39 46.50
C TYR A 802 16.22 28.56 46.57
N PHE A 803 16.90 27.69 47.32
CA PHE A 803 18.34 27.70 47.59
C PHE A 803 19.05 26.50 46.95
N GLN A 804 20.37 26.58 46.76
CA GLN A 804 21.12 25.50 46.11
C GLN A 804 21.23 24.25 47.00
N ASP A 805 21.47 24.47 48.29
CA ASP A 805 21.65 23.46 49.31
C ASP A 805 21.06 23.92 50.66
N MET A 806 20.95 22.96 51.59
CA MET A 806 20.40 23.19 52.92
C MET A 806 21.26 24.16 53.74
N GLN A 807 22.58 24.16 53.56
CA GLN A 807 23.50 25.01 54.32
C GLN A 807 23.31 26.49 53.95
N GLN A 808 23.16 26.81 52.66
CA GLN A 808 22.85 28.16 52.19
C GLN A 808 21.49 28.65 52.69
N ARG A 809 20.47 27.77 52.69
CA ARG A 809 19.14 28.11 53.22
C ARG A 809 19.23 28.40 54.71
N ASP A 810 19.89 27.54 55.49
CA ASP A 810 19.96 27.68 56.95
C ASP A 810 20.82 28.90 57.34
N ALA A 811 21.91 29.17 56.62
CA ALA A 811 22.67 30.42 56.79
C ALA A 811 21.81 31.66 56.50
N ALA A 812 21.05 31.66 55.39
CA ALA A 812 20.13 32.75 55.07
C ALA A 812 19.01 32.91 56.10
N TYR A 813 18.51 31.80 56.64
CA TYR A 813 17.52 31.78 57.72
C TYR A 813 18.06 32.42 58.99
N ASP A 814 19.28 32.08 59.41
CA ASP A 814 19.92 32.64 60.59
C ASP A 814 20.20 34.15 60.44
N THR A 815 20.65 34.58 59.25
CA THR A 815 20.81 36.01 58.94
C THR A 815 19.48 36.75 58.99
N LEU A 816 18.42 36.18 58.39
CA LEU A 816 17.07 36.76 58.45
C LEU A 816 16.52 36.82 59.86
N LYS A 817 16.69 35.77 60.65
CA LYS A 817 16.23 35.72 62.05
C LYS A 817 16.88 36.82 62.88
N THR A 818 18.20 36.93 62.80
CA THR A 818 18.97 37.98 63.49
C THR A 818 18.50 39.37 63.07
N PHE A 819 18.25 39.56 61.77
CA PHE A 819 17.70 40.81 61.24
C PHE A 819 16.31 41.11 61.82
N PHE A 820 15.31 40.23 61.69
CA PHE A 820 13.96 40.46 62.21
C PHE A 820 13.93 40.74 63.72
N GLU A 821 14.73 40.01 64.52
CA GLU A 821 14.86 40.23 65.96
C GLU A 821 15.48 41.61 66.26
N SER A 822 16.50 42.04 65.50
CA SER A 822 17.09 43.38 65.65
C SER A 822 16.11 44.52 65.32
N GLN A 823 15.14 44.26 64.45
CA GLN A 823 14.13 45.23 64.04
C GLN A 823 12.89 45.25 64.97
N GLY A 824 12.88 44.46 66.04
CA GLY A 824 11.79 44.41 67.03
C GLY A 824 10.59 43.54 66.66
N TRP A 825 10.74 42.66 65.66
CA TRP A 825 9.70 41.71 65.24
C TRP A 825 9.86 40.37 65.96
N ASN A 826 8.73 39.71 66.26
CA ASN A 826 8.73 38.35 66.77
C ASN A 826 8.91 37.35 65.60
N PHE A 827 10.05 36.67 65.58
CA PHE A 827 10.34 35.66 64.57
C PHE A 827 9.64 34.34 64.94
N HIS A 828 8.59 33.95 64.18
CA HIS A 828 7.79 32.76 64.46
C HIS A 828 8.04 31.70 63.39
N GLU A 829 8.69 30.61 63.78
CA GLU A 829 8.84 29.43 62.92
C GLU A 829 7.53 28.63 62.92
N THR A 830 6.95 28.46 61.73
CA THR A 830 5.81 27.56 61.50
C THR A 830 6.33 26.13 61.26
N HIS A 831 5.49 25.11 61.50
CA HIS A 831 5.86 23.71 61.27
C HIS A 831 6.43 23.52 59.86
N VAL A 832 7.44 22.66 59.76
CA VAL A 832 8.06 22.25 58.51
C VAL A 832 6.98 21.69 57.56
N MET A 833 6.85 22.28 56.37
CA MET A 833 5.85 21.91 55.37
C MET A 833 6.47 21.16 54.18
N ASP A 834 5.64 20.39 53.46
CA ASP A 834 6.02 19.80 52.17
C ASP A 834 6.05 20.88 51.09
N GLU A 835 7.02 20.83 50.17
CA GLU A 835 7.13 21.74 49.01
C GLU A 835 5.78 21.89 48.27
N GLY A 836 5.09 20.78 48.02
CA GLY A 836 3.80 20.74 47.34
C GLY A 836 2.64 21.41 48.09
N VAL A 837 2.75 21.55 49.41
CA VAL A 837 1.80 22.28 50.26
C VAL A 837 2.15 23.76 50.27
N MET A 838 3.43 24.12 50.41
CA MET A 838 3.89 25.52 50.32
C MET A 838 3.51 26.17 49.00
N TRP A 839 3.60 25.46 47.87
CA TRP A 839 3.18 26.01 46.57
C TRP A 839 1.68 26.29 46.45
N ARG A 840 0.84 25.62 47.25
CA ARG A 840 -0.61 25.77 47.23
C ARG A 840 -1.10 26.84 48.21
N GLU A 841 -0.45 26.92 49.36
CA GLU A 841 -0.82 27.89 50.41
C GLU A 841 -0.19 29.27 50.21
N ALA A 842 0.89 29.39 49.45
CA ALA A 842 1.51 30.67 49.15
C ALA A 842 0.56 31.61 48.38
N THR A 843 0.37 32.82 48.92
CA THR A 843 -0.39 33.91 48.32
C THR A 843 0.38 34.46 47.12
N THR A 844 -0.04 34.08 45.91
CA THR A 844 0.57 34.55 44.65
C THR A 844 -0.03 35.87 44.15
N ILE A 845 0.66 36.54 43.21
CA ILE A 845 0.15 37.73 42.51
C ILE A 845 -1.20 37.47 41.83
N ASP A 846 -1.34 36.32 41.15
CA ASP A 846 -2.58 35.98 40.44
C ASP A 846 -3.73 35.63 41.40
N HIS A 847 -3.40 35.01 42.54
CA HIS A 847 -4.38 34.79 43.61
C HIS A 847 -4.84 36.14 44.20
N ARG A 848 -3.91 37.03 44.56
CA ARG A 848 -4.21 38.38 45.06
C ARG A 848 -5.07 39.19 44.07
N LYS A 849 -4.80 39.12 42.77
CA LYS A 849 -5.64 39.76 41.73
C LYS A 849 -7.07 39.23 41.70
N LYS A 850 -7.27 37.93 41.89
CA LYS A 850 -8.61 37.31 41.96
C LYS A 850 -9.35 37.74 43.22
N VAL A 851 -8.68 37.78 44.36
CA VAL A 851 -9.26 38.26 45.64
C VAL A 851 -9.65 39.74 45.52
N LEU A 852 -8.78 40.59 44.96
CA LEU A 852 -9.09 41.99 44.70
C LEU A 852 -10.26 42.18 43.73
N ALA A 853 -10.34 41.38 42.65
CA ALA A 853 -11.48 41.44 41.73
C ALA A 853 -12.80 41.08 42.43
N ARG A 854 -12.79 40.12 43.37
CA ARG A 854 -13.95 39.81 44.22
C ARG A 854 -14.25 40.95 45.19
N PHE A 855 -13.25 41.51 45.87
CA PHE A 855 -13.39 42.68 46.75
C PHE A 855 -14.17 43.80 46.05
N PHE A 856 -13.73 44.22 44.86
CA PHE A 856 -14.39 45.30 44.12
C PHE A 856 -15.79 44.92 43.62
N LYS A 857 -15.97 43.66 43.18
CA LYS A 857 -17.29 43.15 42.78
C LYS A 857 -18.28 43.19 43.95
N SER A 858 -17.85 42.84 45.16
CA SER A 858 -18.67 42.87 46.37
C SER A 858 -19.05 44.30 46.77
N VAL A 859 -18.10 45.24 46.75
CA VAL A 859 -18.38 46.68 47.00
C VAL A 859 -19.43 47.22 46.02
N VAL A 860 -19.27 46.96 44.72
CA VAL A 860 -20.21 47.44 43.68
C VAL A 860 -21.57 46.78 43.81
N SER A 861 -21.61 45.48 44.14
CA SER A 861 -22.85 44.75 44.38
C SER A 861 -23.66 45.38 45.52
N GLU A 862 -23.04 45.64 46.67
CA GLU A 862 -23.72 46.27 47.81
C GLU A 862 -24.18 47.70 47.54
N LEU A 863 -23.36 48.53 46.87
CA LEU A 863 -23.70 49.92 46.57
C LEU A 863 -24.79 50.06 45.49
N SER A 864 -24.90 49.10 44.57
CA SER A 864 -25.88 49.13 43.48
C SER A 864 -27.29 48.69 43.89
N GLY A 865 -27.49 48.28 45.15
CA GLY A 865 -28.79 47.86 45.69
C GLY A 865 -29.38 46.60 45.04
N LYS A 866 -28.67 45.94 44.12
CA LYS A 866 -29.08 44.71 43.45
C LYS A 866 -28.65 43.50 44.28
N VAL A 867 -29.32 43.29 45.40
CA VAL A 867 -29.21 42.06 46.17
C VAL A 867 -30.39 41.15 45.82
N GLU A 868 -30.21 40.23 44.87
CA GLU A 868 -30.84 38.91 44.99
C GLU A 868 -29.88 38.04 45.80
N ARG A 869 -30.08 37.99 47.12
CA ARG A 869 -29.45 37.01 48.00
C ARG A 869 -30.01 35.63 47.65
N SER A 870 -29.37 34.92 46.71
CA SER A 870 -29.57 33.47 46.61
C SER A 870 -28.72 32.79 47.69
N SER A 871 -29.39 32.50 48.81
CA SER A 871 -29.17 31.38 49.74
C SER A 871 -27.77 30.74 49.88
N THR A 872 -27.31 30.82 51.14
CA THR A 872 -26.53 29.85 51.94
C THR A 872 -25.04 29.68 51.67
N ALA A 873 -24.28 29.94 52.74
CA ALA A 873 -22.82 30.01 52.89
C ALA A 873 -22.19 31.24 52.24
N ILE A 874 -21.69 32.16 53.07
CA ILE A 874 -20.65 33.10 52.61
C ILE A 874 -19.49 32.19 52.17
N ASP A 875 -19.15 32.23 50.88
CA ASP A 875 -18.01 31.50 50.35
C ASP A 875 -16.77 31.96 51.14
N GLU A 876 -15.88 31.05 51.58
CA GLU A 876 -14.66 31.43 52.30
C GLU A 876 -13.89 32.51 51.53
N ALA A 877 -13.94 32.45 50.20
CA ALA A 877 -13.36 33.42 49.28
C ALA A 877 -14.05 34.80 49.27
N GLU A 878 -15.34 34.89 49.57
CA GLU A 878 -16.05 36.17 49.78
C GLU A 878 -15.71 36.75 51.14
N GLN A 879 -15.62 35.91 52.18
CA GLN A 879 -15.20 36.34 53.51
C GLN A 879 -13.74 36.83 53.51
N GLU A 880 -12.86 36.15 52.79
CA GLU A 880 -11.47 36.57 52.53
C GLU A 880 -11.42 37.93 51.82
N ALA A 881 -12.28 38.14 50.81
CA ALA A 881 -12.37 39.42 50.13
C ALA A 881 -12.85 40.55 51.07
N LEU A 882 -13.83 40.31 51.95
CA LEU A 882 -14.34 41.31 52.90
C LEU A 882 -13.28 41.70 53.95
N MET A 883 -12.45 40.76 54.38
CA MET A 883 -11.39 40.99 55.38
C MET A 883 -10.11 41.58 54.75
N THR A 884 -10.04 41.69 53.42
CA THR A 884 -8.87 42.19 52.70
C THR A 884 -8.73 43.71 52.85
N LYS A 885 -7.54 44.17 53.24
CA LYS A 885 -7.16 45.59 53.19
C LYS A 885 -6.33 45.90 51.93
N LEU A 886 -6.55 47.09 51.36
CA LEU A 886 -5.88 47.58 50.16
C LEU A 886 -4.62 48.39 50.49
N THR A 887 -3.53 48.12 49.78
CA THR A 887 -2.37 49.01 49.76
C THR A 887 -2.62 50.22 48.87
N ARG A 888 -1.84 51.30 49.06
CA ARG A 888 -1.94 52.50 48.20
C ARG A 888 -1.75 52.20 46.71
N SER A 889 -0.89 51.23 46.36
CA SER A 889 -0.70 50.80 44.97
C SER A 889 -1.90 50.05 44.42
N GLU A 890 -2.47 49.12 45.19
CA GLU A 890 -3.67 48.37 44.77
C GLU A 890 -4.89 49.29 44.68
N PHE A 891 -5.00 50.26 45.59
CA PHE A 891 -5.99 51.33 45.54
C PHE A 891 -5.82 52.20 44.28
N ALA A 892 -4.59 52.54 43.91
CA ALA A 892 -4.31 53.30 42.69
C ALA A 892 -4.68 52.51 41.42
N ASP A 893 -4.28 51.24 41.34
CA ASP A 893 -4.57 50.35 40.22
C ASP A 893 -6.08 50.16 40.04
N ALA A 894 -6.84 50.06 41.14
CA ALA A 894 -8.30 49.98 41.10
C ALA A 894 -8.95 51.21 40.47
N LEU A 895 -8.40 52.40 40.75
CA LEU A 895 -8.84 53.66 40.14
C LEU A 895 -8.29 53.86 38.71
N GLY A 896 -7.42 52.96 38.23
CA GLY A 896 -6.72 53.09 36.95
C GLY A 896 -5.67 54.20 36.95
N MET A 897 -5.07 54.49 38.11
CA MET A 897 -4.20 55.65 38.35
C MET A 897 -2.81 55.24 38.86
N GLN A 898 -1.82 56.13 38.68
CA GLN A 898 -0.48 55.89 39.22
C GLN A 898 -0.43 56.13 40.75
N ALA A 899 0.18 55.20 41.49
CA ALA A 899 0.26 55.21 42.95
C ALA A 899 1.07 56.36 43.57
N ASN A 900 1.85 57.08 42.75
CA ASN A 900 2.63 58.26 43.13
C ASN A 900 1.91 59.59 42.83
N SER A 901 0.74 59.56 42.19
CA SER A 901 -0.02 60.78 41.91
C SER A 901 -0.46 61.45 43.21
N LEU A 902 -0.40 62.78 43.25
CA LEU A 902 -0.78 63.55 44.44
C LEU A 902 -2.25 63.33 44.80
N PHE A 903 -3.11 63.15 43.79
CA PHE A 903 -4.50 62.80 43.94
C PHE A 903 -4.69 61.48 44.69
N VAL A 904 -4.07 60.38 44.23
CA VAL A 904 -4.18 59.08 44.89
C VAL A 904 -3.62 59.14 46.29
N ARG A 905 -2.49 59.83 46.49
CA ARG A 905 -1.89 60.00 47.82
C ARG A 905 -2.85 60.67 48.80
N ASN A 906 -3.45 61.80 48.41
CA ASN A 906 -4.32 62.57 49.28
C ASN A 906 -5.67 61.89 49.48
N MET A 907 -6.22 61.25 48.45
CA MET A 907 -7.44 60.43 48.56
C MET A 907 -7.20 59.27 49.51
N PHE A 908 -6.07 58.57 49.37
CA PHE A 908 -5.73 57.46 50.25
C PHE A 908 -5.63 57.89 51.72
N LEU A 909 -5.03 59.06 52.00
CA LEU A 909 -4.95 59.63 53.35
C LEU A 909 -6.30 60.11 53.90
N LEU A 910 -7.26 60.44 53.02
CA LEU A 910 -8.62 60.81 53.42
C LEU A 910 -9.47 59.57 53.73
N VAL A 911 -9.33 58.53 52.90
CA VAL A 911 -10.09 57.28 53.01
C VAL A 911 -9.60 56.43 54.18
N ASP A 912 -8.28 56.41 54.43
CA ASP A 912 -7.66 55.75 55.59
C ASP A 912 -7.94 56.56 56.87
N SER A 913 -9.16 56.40 57.38
CA SER A 913 -9.61 57.03 58.62
C SER A 913 -8.93 56.44 59.85
N SER A 914 -8.55 55.17 59.78
CA SER A 914 -7.84 54.46 60.83
C SER A 914 -6.38 54.90 60.99
N GLY A 915 -5.79 55.49 59.95
CA GLY A 915 -4.40 55.90 59.90
C GLY A 915 -3.42 54.72 59.88
N ASP A 916 -3.91 53.52 59.55
CA ASP A 916 -3.12 52.28 59.59
C ASP A 916 -2.27 52.06 58.32
N GLY A 917 -2.39 52.94 57.33
CA GLY A 917 -1.64 52.91 56.08
C GLY A 917 -2.20 51.92 55.05
N PHE A 918 -3.35 51.31 55.34
CA PHE A 918 -4.14 50.49 54.43
C PHE A 918 -5.56 51.05 54.34
N VAL A 919 -6.34 50.59 53.37
CA VAL A 919 -7.76 50.93 53.27
C VAL A 919 -8.57 49.66 53.42
N SER A 920 -9.37 49.58 54.48
CA SER A 920 -10.29 48.45 54.71
C SER A 920 -11.51 48.48 53.77
N PHE A 921 -12.24 47.36 53.72
CA PHE A 921 -13.47 47.26 52.93
C PHE A 921 -14.50 48.35 53.27
N ASP A 922 -14.72 48.60 54.56
CA ASP A 922 -15.72 49.57 55.02
C ASP A 922 -15.28 51.03 54.77
N GLU A 923 -14.00 51.34 54.93
CA GLU A 923 -13.43 52.64 54.59
C GLU A 923 -13.55 52.92 53.09
N PHE A 924 -13.13 51.95 52.26
CA PHE A 924 -13.27 52.06 50.81
C PHE A 924 -14.73 52.25 50.43
N LYS A 925 -15.64 51.40 50.93
CA LYS A 925 -17.07 51.44 50.62
C LYS A 925 -17.71 52.78 50.99
N THR A 926 -17.36 53.36 52.13
CA THR A 926 -17.95 54.61 52.61
C THR A 926 -17.63 55.77 51.66
N TYR A 927 -16.35 56.00 51.38
CA TYR A 927 -15.93 57.07 50.49
C TYR A 927 -16.25 56.79 49.02
N PHE A 928 -16.21 55.52 48.61
CA PHE A 928 -16.63 55.11 47.28
C PHE A 928 -18.14 55.26 47.07
N GLY A 929 -18.95 55.02 48.10
CA GLY A 929 -20.38 55.31 48.10
C GLY A 929 -20.68 56.80 47.89
N ILE A 930 -19.88 57.69 48.49
CA ILE A 930 -19.98 59.14 48.26
C ILE A 930 -19.62 59.49 46.81
N LEU A 931 -18.54 58.92 46.27
CA LEU A 931 -18.13 59.09 44.87
C LEU A 931 -19.18 58.58 43.87
N CYS A 932 -19.86 57.48 44.18
CA CYS A 932 -20.94 56.92 43.36
C CYS A 932 -22.29 57.60 43.56
N SER A 933 -22.52 58.28 44.69
CA SER A 933 -23.77 58.98 44.98
C SER A 933 -23.98 60.19 44.05
N GLY A 934 -25.23 60.56 43.75
CA GLY A 934 -25.55 61.74 42.93
C GLY A 934 -25.40 63.08 43.67
N ASP A 935 -25.01 63.04 44.94
CA ASP A 935 -24.98 64.20 45.83
C ASP A 935 -23.71 65.05 45.57
N ALA A 936 -23.91 66.17 44.86
CA ALA A 936 -22.83 67.07 44.48
C ALA A 936 -22.18 67.75 45.70
N ASP A 937 -22.95 67.99 46.77
CA ASP A 937 -22.47 68.70 47.96
C ASP A 937 -21.46 67.87 48.74
N LYS A 938 -21.76 66.57 48.95
CA LYS A 938 -20.86 65.63 49.63
C LYS A 938 -19.59 65.38 48.84
N LYS A 939 -19.67 65.38 47.50
CA LYS A 939 -18.51 65.24 46.62
C LYS A 939 -17.60 66.46 46.69
N ALA A 940 -18.17 67.66 46.58
CA ALA A 940 -17.42 68.90 46.71
C ALA A 940 -16.72 68.99 48.07
N GLU A 941 -17.40 68.59 49.14
CA GLU A 941 -16.82 68.53 50.48
C GLU A 941 -15.67 67.53 50.58
N MET A 942 -15.82 66.32 50.03
CA MET A 942 -14.75 65.33 49.98
C MET A 942 -13.52 65.82 49.19
N PHE A 943 -13.73 66.46 48.05
CA PHE A 943 -12.63 67.04 47.25
C PHE A 943 -11.94 68.20 47.97
N PHE A 944 -12.68 69.04 48.69
CA PHE A 944 -12.11 70.10 49.53
C PHE A 944 -11.23 69.51 50.64
N GLN A 945 -11.75 68.52 51.37
CA GLN A 945 -11.04 67.83 52.46
C GLN A 945 -9.78 67.11 51.97
N MET A 946 -9.78 66.60 50.74
CA MET A 946 -8.61 65.95 50.14
C MET A 946 -7.41 66.89 49.95
N PHE A 947 -7.64 68.20 49.80
CA PHE A 947 -6.55 69.18 49.60
C PHE A 947 -6.38 70.19 50.75
N ASP A 948 -7.26 70.17 51.76
CA ASP A 948 -7.04 70.82 53.07
C ASP A 948 -6.24 69.90 54.00
N THR A 949 -4.95 69.70 53.67
CA THR A 949 -4.05 68.84 54.44
C THR A 949 -3.84 69.28 55.90
N SER A 950 -4.20 70.52 56.23
CA SER A 950 -4.12 71.09 57.58
C SER A 950 -5.41 70.94 58.39
N ARG A 951 -6.49 70.40 57.81
CA ARG A 951 -7.85 70.35 58.41
C ARG A 951 -8.29 71.71 58.98
N SER A 952 -7.87 72.78 58.31
CA SER A 952 -8.05 74.15 58.76
C SER A 952 -9.42 74.73 58.41
N GLY A 953 -10.20 74.03 57.57
CA GLY A 953 -11.45 74.52 57.01
C GLY A 953 -11.25 75.62 55.95
N GLN A 954 -9.99 75.92 55.60
CA GLN A 954 -9.59 76.99 54.70
C GLN A 954 -8.55 76.48 53.70
N MET A 955 -8.81 76.66 52.42
CA MET A 955 -7.91 76.24 51.35
C MET A 955 -7.21 77.44 50.73
N SER A 956 -5.88 77.52 50.88
CA SER A 956 -5.08 78.59 50.29
C SER A 956 -5.10 78.56 48.76
N LYS A 957 -4.83 79.70 48.14
CA LYS A 957 -4.69 79.85 46.67
C LYS A 957 -3.67 78.87 46.06
N ALA A 958 -2.60 78.55 46.80
CA ALA A 958 -1.59 77.57 46.40
C ALA A 958 -2.15 76.12 46.42
N ASN A 959 -2.88 75.75 47.48
CA ASN A 959 -3.48 74.42 47.61
C ASN A 959 -4.60 74.20 46.59
N TYR A 960 -5.42 75.23 46.31
CA TYR A 960 -6.44 75.19 45.27
C TYR A 960 -5.83 75.04 43.86
N LYS A 961 -4.74 75.77 43.57
CA LYS A 961 -3.98 75.60 42.32
C LYS A 961 -3.42 74.19 42.19
N GLN A 962 -2.92 73.61 43.28
CA GLN A 962 -2.38 72.26 43.30
C GLN A 962 -3.48 71.21 43.10
N MET A 963 -4.67 71.41 43.67
CA MET A 963 -5.86 70.60 43.42
C MET A 963 -6.24 70.59 41.94
N ILE A 964 -6.42 71.76 41.31
CA ILE A 964 -6.79 71.87 39.89
C ILE A 964 -5.71 71.24 39.00
N LYS A 965 -4.43 71.44 39.33
CA LYS A 965 -3.33 70.80 38.62
C LYS A 965 -3.39 69.27 38.71
N SER A 966 -3.63 68.71 39.89
CA SER A 966 -3.75 67.26 40.10
C SER A 966 -5.00 66.64 39.46
N LEU A 967 -6.08 67.40 39.30
CA LEU A 967 -7.29 66.99 38.57
C LEU A 967 -7.10 67.04 37.04
N LEU A 968 -6.32 68.00 36.53
CA LEU A 968 -5.98 68.09 35.09
C LEU A 968 -4.94 67.05 34.66
N GLU A 969 -4.02 66.68 35.56
CA GLU A 969 -3.06 65.59 35.38
C GLU A 969 -3.74 64.20 35.25
N LEU A 970 -5.04 64.09 35.55
CA LEU A 970 -5.85 62.87 35.32
C LEU A 970 -6.03 62.53 33.83
N ASN A 971 -5.65 63.41 32.90
CA ASN A 971 -5.83 63.23 31.46
C ASN A 971 -4.46 63.21 30.75
N GLU A 972 -3.99 62.04 30.31
CA GLU A 972 -2.65 61.84 29.72
C GLU A 972 -2.40 62.65 28.43
N GLU A 973 -3.42 63.12 27.70
CA GLU A 973 -3.24 63.87 26.44
C GLU A 973 -3.23 65.41 26.59
N THR A 974 -3.45 66.00 27.77
CA THR A 974 -3.38 67.47 27.97
C THR A 974 -1.99 68.03 28.23
N GLY A 975 -0.98 67.16 28.41
CA GLY A 975 0.41 67.57 28.67
C GLY A 975 1.03 68.52 27.63
N ASN A 976 0.44 68.63 26.43
CA ASN A 976 0.94 69.50 25.35
C ASN A 976 0.07 70.74 25.04
N ARG A 977 -1.01 71.02 25.78
CA ARG A 977 -1.71 72.32 25.70
C ARG A 977 -1.38 73.13 26.96
N LYS A 978 -0.59 74.20 26.82
CA LYS A 978 -0.32 75.19 27.88
C LYS A 978 -1.63 75.91 28.26
N VAL A 979 -2.47 75.26 29.05
CA VAL A 979 -3.54 75.92 29.81
C VAL A 979 -2.84 76.67 30.93
N ASP A 980 -2.96 78.00 30.95
CA ASP A 980 -2.38 78.81 32.02
C ASP A 980 -3.25 78.70 33.28
N ILE A 981 -2.95 77.67 34.08
CA ILE A 981 -3.64 77.37 35.33
C ILE A 981 -3.54 78.55 36.30
N ASN A 982 -2.47 79.36 36.22
CA ASN A 982 -2.31 80.52 37.09
C ASN A 982 -3.38 81.58 36.81
N ALA A 983 -3.56 81.93 35.53
CA ALA A 983 -4.57 82.90 35.12
C ALA A 983 -6.00 82.46 35.46
N MET A 984 -6.29 81.15 35.41
CA MET A 984 -7.59 80.60 35.79
C MET A 984 -7.85 80.72 37.30
N VAL A 985 -6.86 80.33 38.12
CA VAL A 985 -6.97 80.42 39.58
C VAL A 985 -7.03 81.87 40.05
N ASP A 986 -6.21 82.75 39.48
CA ASP A 986 -6.23 84.19 39.80
C ASP A 986 -7.58 84.84 39.48
N LYS A 987 -8.19 84.45 38.36
CA LYS A 987 -9.51 84.93 37.97
C LYS A 987 -10.61 84.46 38.93
N VAL A 988 -10.60 83.20 39.36
CA VAL A 988 -11.60 82.66 40.30
C VAL A 988 -11.53 83.37 41.66
N PHE A 989 -10.32 83.62 42.18
CA PHE A 989 -10.16 84.35 43.45
C PHE A 989 -10.56 85.83 43.32
N LYS A 990 -10.37 86.43 42.13
CA LYS A 990 -10.78 87.80 41.83
C LYS A 990 -12.30 87.94 41.66
N ASP A 991 -12.95 87.02 40.94
CA ASP A 991 -14.39 87.03 40.70
C ASP A 991 -15.19 86.82 42.01
N MET A 992 -14.61 86.11 42.99
CA MET A 992 -15.16 85.93 44.34
C MET A 992 -14.84 87.08 45.31
N GLY A 993 -14.05 88.08 44.89
CA GLY A 993 -13.61 89.18 45.75
C GLY A 993 -12.67 88.76 46.90
N LYS A 994 -12.04 87.58 46.81
CA LYS A 994 -11.17 86.99 47.85
C LYS A 994 -9.67 87.17 47.58
N ASP A 995 -9.30 88.00 46.60
CA ASP A 995 -7.91 88.21 46.17
C ASP A 995 -7.01 88.81 47.28
N SER A 996 -7.60 89.51 48.26
CA SER A 996 -6.89 90.05 49.44
C SER A 996 -6.74 89.07 50.60
N VAL A 997 -7.59 88.03 50.67
CA VAL A 997 -7.68 87.10 51.80
C VAL A 997 -6.87 85.81 51.53
N GLY A 998 -6.74 85.41 50.26
CA GLY A 998 -5.81 84.35 49.84
C GLY A 998 -6.22 82.91 50.16
N TYR A 999 -7.41 82.69 50.74
CA TYR A 999 -7.98 81.37 51.02
C TYR A 999 -9.48 81.27 50.68
N LEU A 1000 -9.97 80.05 50.45
CA LEU A 1000 -11.37 79.67 50.22
C LEU A 1000 -11.90 78.83 51.37
N THR A 1001 -13.10 79.11 51.87
CA THR A 1001 -13.80 78.23 52.82
C THR A 1001 -14.52 77.09 52.09
N VAL A 1002 -15.01 76.10 52.84
CA VAL A 1002 -15.80 74.97 52.29
C VAL A 1002 -17.02 75.49 51.53
N ASP A 1003 -17.71 76.50 52.05
CA ASP A 1003 -18.90 77.07 51.42
C ASP A 1003 -18.55 77.91 50.19
N ASP A 1004 -17.42 78.65 50.22
CA ASP A 1004 -16.89 79.34 49.04
C ASP A 1004 -16.55 78.33 47.93
N PHE A 1005 -15.99 77.17 48.30
CA PHE A 1005 -15.67 76.10 47.36
C PHE A 1005 -16.93 75.43 46.79
N LYS A 1006 -17.93 75.15 47.63
CA LYS A 1006 -19.24 74.64 47.18
C LYS A 1006 -19.90 75.64 46.22
N ALA A 1007 -19.85 76.94 46.51
CA ALA A 1007 -20.38 77.98 45.63
C ALA A 1007 -19.65 78.05 44.27
N ILE A 1008 -18.31 77.94 44.26
CA ILE A 1008 -17.53 77.83 43.02
C ILE A 1008 -17.94 76.58 42.23
N MET A 1009 -18.13 75.45 42.92
CA MET A 1009 -18.50 74.17 42.31
C MET A 1009 -19.95 74.11 41.81
N LEU A 1010 -20.84 74.95 42.35
CA LEU A 1010 -22.28 74.97 42.03
C LEU A 1010 -22.69 76.14 41.12
N SER A 1011 -21.77 77.02 40.71
CA SER A 1011 -22.05 78.15 39.80
C SER A 1011 -21.99 77.75 38.32
N ASP A 1012 -23.15 77.81 37.64
CA ASP A 1012 -23.51 77.76 36.20
C ASP A 1012 -22.69 76.98 35.13
N ASP A 1013 -21.61 76.25 35.45
CA ASP A 1013 -20.92 75.29 34.55
C ASP A 1013 -21.14 73.85 35.05
N THR A 1014 -22.39 73.40 35.06
CA THR A 1014 -22.83 72.09 35.60
C THR A 1014 -22.37 70.86 34.80
N GLU A 1015 -21.68 71.02 33.66
CA GLU A 1015 -21.20 69.89 32.85
C GLU A 1015 -19.84 69.31 33.29
N ILE A 1016 -19.01 70.08 34.02
CA ILE A 1016 -17.64 69.64 34.36
C ILE A 1016 -17.65 68.49 35.37
N TRP A 1017 -18.56 68.54 36.35
CA TRP A 1017 -18.57 67.61 37.48
C TRP A 1017 -19.68 66.56 37.43
N GLN A 1018 -20.77 66.79 36.69
CA GLN A 1018 -21.70 65.70 36.35
C GLN A 1018 -21.00 64.61 35.48
N ALA A 1019 -19.94 64.98 34.75
CA ALA A 1019 -19.14 64.06 33.95
C ALA A 1019 -17.92 63.46 34.68
N ALA A 1020 -17.56 63.97 35.86
CA ALA A 1020 -16.43 63.50 36.67
C ALA A 1020 -16.79 62.24 37.48
N THR A 1021 -17.42 61.25 36.83
CA THR A 1021 -17.53 59.90 37.39
C THR A 1021 -16.21 59.18 37.15
N LEU A 1022 -15.43 58.95 38.21
CA LEU A 1022 -14.35 57.97 38.19
C LEU A 1022 -14.97 56.61 37.84
N LYS A 1023 -14.77 56.12 36.61
CA LYS A 1023 -15.12 54.76 36.23
C LYS A 1023 -13.98 53.85 36.68
N LEU A 1024 -14.19 53.06 37.73
CA LEU A 1024 -13.28 51.96 38.05
C LEU A 1024 -13.28 50.94 36.92
N ASP A 1025 -12.09 50.50 36.54
CA ASP A 1025 -11.90 49.31 35.74
C ASP A 1025 -11.95 48.10 36.68
N VAL A 1026 -13.16 47.70 37.07
CA VAL A 1026 -13.36 46.49 37.88
C VAL A 1026 -13.08 45.30 36.96
N GLY A 1027 -11.91 44.70 37.15
CA GLY A 1027 -11.30 43.76 36.23
C GLY A 1027 -12.23 42.65 35.71
N GLY A 1028 -12.13 42.39 34.41
CA GLY A 1028 -12.39 41.05 33.86
C GLY A 1028 -13.46 40.88 32.78
N VAL A 1029 -14.01 41.94 32.17
CA VAL A 1029 -14.73 41.81 30.88
C VAL A 1029 -14.26 42.91 29.93
N ALA A 1030 -13.08 42.72 29.36
CA ALA A 1030 -12.64 43.46 28.19
C ALA A 1030 -13.36 42.91 26.95
N ASP A 1031 -14.54 43.46 26.66
CA ASP A 1031 -14.97 43.53 25.27
C ASP A 1031 -14.14 44.61 24.58
N GLY A 1032 -13.25 44.19 23.67
CA GLY A 1032 -12.25 44.98 22.96
C GLY A 1032 -12.77 46.12 22.06
N HIS A 1033 -13.97 46.62 22.28
CA HIS A 1033 -14.57 47.71 21.51
C HIS A 1033 -15.17 48.79 22.39
N ASN A 1034 -14.43 49.33 23.37
CA ASN A 1034 -14.85 50.62 23.97
C ASN A 1034 -13.75 51.51 24.57
N ARG A 1035 -12.48 51.34 24.19
CA ARG A 1035 -11.43 52.35 24.43
C ARG A 1035 -11.65 53.69 23.73
N ARG A 1036 -12.66 53.81 22.85
CA ARG A 1036 -12.98 55.03 22.09
C ARG A 1036 -13.91 56.01 22.83
N SER A 1037 -14.59 55.59 23.91
CA SER A 1037 -15.58 56.44 24.59
C SER A 1037 -14.97 57.54 25.48
N VAL A 1038 -13.80 57.32 26.08
CA VAL A 1038 -13.13 58.34 26.91
C VAL A 1038 -12.46 59.40 26.03
N LYS A 1039 -11.84 58.96 24.92
CA LYS A 1039 -11.21 59.83 23.91
C LYS A 1039 -12.16 60.83 23.24
N ASN A 1040 -13.45 60.48 23.10
CA ASN A 1040 -14.44 61.35 22.46
C ASN A 1040 -15.10 62.34 23.44
N ARG A 1041 -15.20 62.02 24.74
CA ARG A 1041 -15.78 62.94 25.75
C ARG A 1041 -14.86 64.12 26.08
N ALA A 1042 -13.54 63.89 26.17
CA ALA A 1042 -12.55 64.95 26.41
C ALA A 1042 -12.36 65.90 25.21
N LYS A 1043 -12.64 65.44 23.97
CA LYS A 1043 -12.67 66.32 22.78
C LYS A 1043 -13.78 67.38 22.86
N SER A 1044 -14.91 67.10 23.52
CA SER A 1044 -15.99 68.08 23.69
C SER A 1044 -15.61 69.22 24.66
N PHE A 1045 -14.89 68.89 25.74
CA PHE A 1045 -14.44 69.84 26.76
C PHE A 1045 -13.51 70.93 26.17
N VAL A 1046 -12.50 70.51 25.40
CA VAL A 1046 -11.54 71.45 24.81
C VAL A 1046 -12.11 72.18 23.57
N ALA A 1047 -13.11 71.60 22.90
CA ALA A 1047 -13.83 72.27 21.81
C ALA A 1047 -14.80 73.35 22.31
N ASN A 1048 -15.48 73.14 23.45
CA ASN A 1048 -16.38 74.13 24.04
C ASN A 1048 -15.62 75.33 24.67
N TYR A 1049 -14.50 75.08 25.35
CA TYR A 1049 -13.66 76.15 25.89
C TYR A 1049 -13.07 77.05 24.78
N ASN A 1050 -12.68 76.46 23.64
CA ASN A 1050 -12.14 77.24 22.51
C ASN A 1050 -13.23 77.88 21.63
N LYS A 1051 -14.44 77.31 21.53
CA LYS A 1051 -15.58 77.92 20.78
C LYS A 1051 -16.13 79.18 21.46
N ASN A 1052 -16.07 79.27 22.79
CA ASN A 1052 -16.53 80.46 23.52
C ASN A 1052 -15.56 81.65 23.45
N LYS A 1053 -14.34 81.46 22.92
CA LYS A 1053 -13.41 82.57 22.60
C LYS A 1053 -13.81 83.31 21.32
N ALA A 1054 -14.66 82.72 20.46
CA ALA A 1054 -15.02 83.25 19.15
C ALA A 1054 -16.49 83.73 19.02
N LYS A 1055 -17.30 83.69 20.08
CA LYS A 1055 -18.74 84.01 20.06
C LYS A 1055 -19.17 85.14 21.01
N ARG A 1056 -18.33 86.17 21.20
CA ARG A 1056 -18.83 87.50 21.61
C ARG A 1056 -19.03 88.34 20.34
N GLY A 1057 -20.14 88.07 19.65
CA GLY A 1057 -20.53 88.81 18.45
C GLY A 1057 -21.52 88.02 17.59
N GLN A 1058 -22.79 88.44 17.64
CA GLN A 1058 -23.90 88.06 16.77
C GLN A 1058 -24.64 86.72 17.00
N SER A 1059 -25.94 86.84 16.73
CA SER A 1059 -27.09 85.98 17.02
C SER A 1059 -27.14 84.68 16.20
N LEU A 1060 -27.98 83.75 16.69
CA LEU A 1060 -28.66 82.62 16.04
C LEU A 1060 -28.08 81.19 16.14
N ILE A 1061 -29.07 80.28 16.24
CA ILE A 1061 -29.15 78.84 15.93
C ILE A 1061 -28.77 77.85 17.05
N ALA A 1062 -29.81 77.21 17.59
CA ALA A 1062 -29.77 76.03 18.44
C ALA A 1062 -29.15 74.84 17.69
N LEU A 1063 -28.10 74.25 18.25
CA LEU A 1063 -27.53 72.98 17.81
C LEU A 1063 -28.36 71.84 18.43
N PRO A 1064 -28.63 70.73 17.71
CA PRO A 1064 -29.40 69.61 18.25
C PRO A 1064 -28.62 68.91 19.36
N GLU A 1065 -29.31 68.69 20.48
CA GLU A 1065 -28.85 67.92 21.62
C GLU A 1065 -28.63 66.45 21.19
N VAL A 1066 -27.37 65.99 21.19
CA VAL A 1066 -27.05 64.59 20.91
C VAL A 1066 -27.33 63.77 22.16
N GLU A 1067 -28.53 63.23 22.26
CA GLU A 1067 -28.94 62.35 23.36
C GLU A 1067 -28.23 60.98 23.23
N LEU A 1068 -27.08 60.84 23.89
CA LEU A 1068 -26.33 59.58 23.99
C LEU A 1068 -26.97 58.66 25.05
N ARG A 1069 -28.13 58.07 24.73
CA ARG A 1069 -28.73 57.01 25.56
C ARG A 1069 -28.10 55.67 25.20
N SER A 1070 -27.23 55.15 26.06
CA SER A 1070 -26.88 53.72 26.03
C SER A 1070 -28.09 52.93 26.50
N ALA A 1071 -28.66 52.08 25.65
CA ALA A 1071 -29.79 51.23 26.03
C ALA A 1071 -29.43 50.39 27.28
N PRO A 1072 -30.26 50.39 28.34
CA PRO A 1072 -30.02 49.55 29.51
C PRO A 1072 -30.14 48.07 29.08
N ARG A 1073 -29.02 47.35 29.14
CA ARG A 1073 -29.01 45.91 28.83
C ARG A 1073 -29.65 45.16 30.00
N SER A 1074 -30.85 44.59 29.78
CA SER A 1074 -31.42 43.59 30.68
C SER A 1074 -30.54 42.34 30.64
N GLN A 1075 -29.96 41.94 31.78
CA GLN A 1075 -29.26 40.67 31.88
C GLN A 1075 -30.29 39.54 31.76
N PRO A 1076 -30.12 38.58 30.83
CA PRO A 1076 -31.00 37.43 30.75
C PRO A 1076 -30.82 36.54 31.98
N THR A 1077 -31.92 36.19 32.65
CA THR A 1077 -31.91 35.42 33.91
C THR A 1077 -31.87 33.91 33.69
N GLY A 1078 -32.15 33.43 32.48
CA GLY A 1078 -32.17 32.00 32.14
C GLY A 1078 -30.81 31.46 31.66
N LYS A 1079 -30.36 30.31 32.20
CA LYS A 1079 -29.13 29.61 31.78
C LYS A 1079 -29.07 29.33 30.27
N ILE A 1080 -30.21 28.97 29.65
CA ILE A 1080 -30.31 28.70 28.20
C ILE A 1080 -30.14 29.99 27.40
N GLN A 1081 -30.75 31.08 27.85
CA GLN A 1081 -30.70 32.37 27.15
C GLN A 1081 -29.29 32.97 27.19
N ILE A 1082 -28.56 32.79 28.29
CA ILE A 1082 -27.14 33.16 28.38
C ILE A 1082 -26.30 32.33 27.40
N LYS A 1083 -26.48 31.01 27.36
CA LYS A 1083 -25.76 30.12 26.42
C LYS A 1083 -26.07 30.45 24.97
N LEU A 1084 -27.34 30.68 24.64
CA LEU A 1084 -27.76 31.04 23.28
C LEU A 1084 -27.22 32.39 22.85
N GLN A 1085 -27.23 33.41 23.72
CA GLN A 1085 -26.61 34.70 23.41
C GLN A 1085 -25.09 34.58 23.24
N THR A 1086 -24.44 33.74 24.06
CA THR A 1086 -23.00 33.48 23.95
C THR A 1086 -22.66 32.79 22.63
N PHE A 1087 -23.47 31.80 22.24
CA PHE A 1087 -23.34 31.09 20.97
C PHE A 1087 -23.62 32.01 19.77
N THR A 1088 -24.70 32.79 19.81
CA THR A 1088 -25.05 33.75 18.75
C THR A 1088 -23.93 34.76 18.56
N ARG A 1089 -23.40 35.28 19.67
CA ARG A 1089 -22.25 36.18 19.67
C ARG A 1089 -20.98 35.53 19.12
N TYR A 1090 -20.75 34.25 19.42
CA TYR A 1090 -19.64 33.49 18.86
C TYR A 1090 -19.79 33.35 17.34
N VAL A 1091 -20.98 32.96 16.86
CA VAL A 1091 -21.27 32.87 15.43
C VAL A 1091 -21.10 34.23 14.76
N ASP A 1092 -21.60 35.32 15.34
CA ASP A 1092 -21.47 36.67 14.77
C ASP A 1092 -20.00 37.13 14.67
N ASN A 1093 -19.22 36.87 15.72
CA ASN A 1093 -17.79 37.21 15.74
C ASN A 1093 -16.97 36.35 14.76
N HIS A 1094 -17.34 35.07 14.58
CA HIS A 1094 -16.56 34.08 13.82
C HIS A 1094 -17.19 33.66 12.49
N ARG A 1095 -18.28 34.30 12.03
CA ARG A 1095 -19.03 33.91 10.82
C ARG A 1095 -18.17 33.68 9.57
N ARG A 1096 -17.15 34.52 9.35
CA ARG A 1096 -16.21 34.38 8.22
C ARG A 1096 -15.32 33.15 8.36
N GLN A 1097 -14.85 32.86 9.57
CA GLN A 1097 -14.03 31.68 9.85
C GLN A 1097 -14.87 30.40 9.73
N ILE A 1098 -16.08 30.41 10.27
CA ILE A 1098 -17.04 29.31 10.12
C ILE A 1098 -17.28 29.03 8.64
N PHE A 1099 -17.58 30.05 7.84
CA PHE A 1099 -17.77 29.87 6.39
C PHE A 1099 -16.56 29.22 5.70
N TRP A 1100 -15.34 29.72 5.91
CA TRP A 1100 -14.15 29.17 5.26
C TRP A 1100 -13.77 27.78 5.75
N VAL A 1101 -13.92 27.49 7.04
CA VAL A 1101 -13.70 26.15 7.59
C VAL A 1101 -14.75 25.19 7.04
N THR A 1102 -16.02 25.55 7.03
CA THR A 1102 -17.09 24.74 6.46
C THR A 1102 -16.86 24.50 4.96
N LEU A 1103 -16.51 25.53 4.19
CA LEU A 1103 -16.22 25.37 2.76
C LEU A 1103 -15.01 24.45 2.53
N TYR A 1104 -13.92 24.63 3.28
CA TYR A 1104 -12.73 23.77 3.20
C TYR A 1104 -13.08 22.31 3.54
N THR A 1105 -13.84 22.08 4.61
CA THR A 1105 -14.26 20.74 5.02
C THR A 1105 -15.20 20.11 3.99
N ILE A 1106 -16.11 20.89 3.39
CA ILE A 1106 -17.00 20.39 2.32
C ILE A 1106 -16.18 20.00 1.10
N VAL A 1107 -15.22 20.82 0.66
CA VAL A 1107 -14.36 20.50 -0.48
C VAL A 1107 -13.51 19.26 -0.20
N LEU A 1108 -12.92 19.16 1.00
CA LEU A 1108 -12.15 17.99 1.42
C LEU A 1108 -13.03 16.73 1.45
N ALA A 1109 -14.25 16.83 1.96
CA ALA A 1109 -15.20 15.74 1.98
C ALA A 1109 -15.65 15.35 0.56
N ALA A 1110 -15.85 16.32 -0.33
CA ALA A 1110 -16.21 16.07 -1.72
C ALA A 1110 -15.09 15.32 -2.47
N VAL A 1111 -13.83 15.73 -2.28
CA VAL A 1111 -12.66 15.01 -2.84
C VAL A 1111 -12.56 13.60 -2.25
N PHE A 1112 -12.79 13.44 -0.94
CA PHE A 1112 -12.80 12.12 -0.32
C PHE A 1112 -13.91 11.23 -0.87
N ILE A 1113 -15.13 11.76 -0.99
CA ILE A 1113 -16.30 11.03 -1.51
C ILE A 1113 -16.10 10.68 -2.99
N GLU A 1114 -15.59 11.59 -3.82
CA GLU A 1114 -15.27 11.31 -5.22
C GLU A 1114 -14.26 10.16 -5.35
N ARG A 1115 -13.17 10.20 -4.59
CA ARG A 1115 -12.17 9.12 -4.61
C ARG A 1115 -12.67 7.80 -4.02
N ALA A 1116 -13.54 7.86 -3.03
CA ALA A 1116 -14.18 6.67 -2.47
C ALA A 1116 -15.16 6.04 -3.48
N TYR A 1117 -15.95 6.88 -4.16
CA TYR A 1117 -16.90 6.46 -5.19
C TYR A 1117 -16.20 5.88 -6.43
N CYS A 1118 -15.10 6.48 -6.89
CA CYS A 1118 -14.33 5.97 -8.04
C CYS A 1118 -13.58 4.64 -7.76
N LYS A 1119 -13.50 4.19 -6.50
CA LYS A 1119 -12.87 2.92 -6.11
C LYS A 1119 -13.85 1.77 -5.89
N THR A 1120 -15.15 2.07 -5.76
CA THR A 1120 -16.25 1.11 -5.74
C THR A 1120 -16.82 0.95 -7.13
#